data_AF-A0AAJ6ATG4-F1
#
_entry.id   AF-A0AAJ6ATG4-F1
#
_cell.length_a   1.000
_cell.length_b   1.000
_cell.length_c   1.000
_cell.angle_alpha   90.00
_cell.angle_beta   90.00
_cell.angle_gamma   90.00
#
_symmetry.space_group_name_H-M   'P 1'
#
loop_
_entity.id
_entity.type
_entity.pdbx_description
1 polymer ?
#
loop_
_entity_poly.entity_id
_entity_poly.type
_entity_poly.pdbx_seq_one_letter_code
_entity_poly.pdbx_strand_id
1 'polypeptide(L)'
;MTAELTRGQNHPLPRARLEIRVSAGTPVVAGATLGDENGTIHGVEWVAHPGAPVLPGLEVSRQAAADHRLAVDLDAVPDAVHRVSVLLALPVAGQGPARFGAVAAPFTAVTGLDGEEVASYTLTGLESESAVVALELYRRQGGWKVRAVGQGYAGGLAELLADQRLPEAHQLAGGIHEAVARGLARSVPAPPARTADGDRSRPAAPAHGPDHGTAPQGATGRIPSASPYDPPAAASGAQPADGQGEHGAQRPYPGGPGDPAGADRPSAPAGGAIDYSHPRRQSAAPPPPPPAAPPAEPGRPARPVAGDATGWSMEERLYNQVWGMFEDLARTTAAYRSAVDFADSRREKELDQVLSDPRSRIGGQGDAAREAARERYEQLVSRAREVLDRDVAQLLAEAEVVEPALPAAYARWDNPVWHAYRVPMEIPMALRLGDLHLPEADRIRVPMLVRLPLERGLWIDSGRSASSDGAVTDSHEMRRLGLDTAVAHAARLLAVYPAGEFTVHVIDPAGAGTQALAPLAQGGVLAAPPARGAGGTADVLGRLTERVDLVQMALRGGAPDALPPGLDTSQQLLIVNDFPHGFDDRAVNQLRYLADEGPAVGVHLMMVADREESAGYGPLLDPLWRSLLRLTPVPDDHLADPWVGHAWTYEPPLVPPGSQVLQQVLAQVAAARISWHR
;
A
#
# COMPACT_ATOMS: atom_id res chain seq x y z
N MET A 1 9.35 34.28 -9.60
CA MET A 1 10.80 33.97 -9.79
C MET A 1 11.18 33.03 -8.67
N THR A 2 11.55 31.82 -9.03
CA THR A 2 11.94 30.75 -8.10
C THR A 2 13.31 31.01 -7.51
N ALA A 3 13.46 30.84 -6.20
CA ALA A 3 14.75 31.00 -5.52
C ALA A 3 15.43 29.66 -5.26
N GLU A 4 16.50 29.38 -6.00
CA GLU A 4 17.39 28.26 -5.68
C GLU A 4 18.23 28.63 -4.45
N LEU A 5 18.05 27.88 -3.36
CA LEU A 5 18.68 28.12 -2.07
C LEU A 5 19.94 27.28 -1.93
N THR A 6 20.92 27.83 -1.21
CA THR A 6 22.07 27.09 -0.68
C THR A 6 21.97 26.95 0.83
N ARG A 7 22.72 25.99 1.41
CA ARG A 7 22.68 25.72 2.86
C ARG A 7 22.85 27.00 3.68
N GLY A 8 21.88 27.27 4.56
CA GLY A 8 21.82 28.45 5.42
C GLY A 8 21.06 29.65 4.84
N GLN A 9 20.81 29.68 3.53
CA GLN A 9 20.08 30.75 2.86
C GLN A 9 18.60 30.73 3.24
N ASN A 10 17.97 31.91 3.27
CA ASN A 10 16.54 32.05 3.52
C ASN A 10 15.84 32.89 2.45
N HIS A 11 14.55 32.63 2.27
CA HIS A 11 13.69 33.30 1.30
C HIS A 11 12.31 33.58 1.91
N PRO A 12 11.70 34.76 1.67
CA PRO A 12 10.33 35.02 2.14
C PRO A 12 9.32 34.09 1.47
N LEU A 13 8.27 33.71 2.20
CA LEU A 13 7.16 32.93 1.65
C LEU A 13 5.98 33.88 1.38
N PRO A 14 5.59 34.09 0.11
CA PRO A 14 4.55 35.05 -0.26
C PRO A 14 3.13 34.53 -0.03
N ARG A 15 2.97 33.23 0.25
CA ARG A 15 1.69 32.54 0.38
C ARG A 15 1.64 31.77 1.69
N ALA A 16 0.47 31.72 2.32
CA ALA A 16 0.25 30.95 3.54
C ALA A 16 0.05 29.45 3.26
N ARG A 17 -0.58 29.11 2.13
CA ARG A 17 -0.77 27.73 1.68
C ARG A 17 0.28 27.34 0.66
N LEU A 18 1.00 26.28 0.96
CA LEU A 18 2.17 25.81 0.24
C LEU A 18 2.16 24.28 0.16
N GLU A 19 2.88 23.76 -0.81
CA GLU A 19 3.22 22.34 -0.91
C GLU A 19 4.75 22.22 -0.89
N ILE A 20 5.28 21.28 -0.11
CA ILE A 20 6.70 20.95 -0.10
C ILE A 20 6.86 19.61 -0.80
N ARG A 21 7.51 19.64 -1.96
CA ARG A 21 7.88 18.47 -2.73
C ARG A 21 9.26 18.01 -2.34
N VAL A 22 9.43 16.71 -2.20
CA VAL A 22 10.72 16.07 -1.92
C VAL A 22 10.94 15.00 -2.99
N SER A 23 12.15 14.94 -3.54
CA SER A 23 12.60 13.87 -4.44
C SER A 23 13.95 13.36 -3.97
N ALA A 24 14.01 12.13 -3.48
CA ALA A 24 15.19 11.52 -2.89
C ALA A 24 15.79 10.38 -3.73
N GLY A 25 15.09 9.90 -4.77
CA GLY A 25 15.53 8.80 -5.63
C GLY A 25 15.62 7.41 -4.97
N THR A 26 15.44 7.34 -3.65
CA THR A 26 15.29 6.12 -2.83
C THR A 26 14.17 6.34 -1.83
N PRO A 27 13.48 5.29 -1.36
CA PRO A 27 12.50 5.41 -0.29
C PRO A 27 13.08 6.09 0.96
N VAL A 28 12.54 7.27 1.28
CA VAL A 28 12.80 8.00 2.53
C VAL A 28 11.50 8.18 3.30
N VAL A 29 11.60 8.34 4.60
CA VAL A 29 10.53 8.83 5.47
C VAL A 29 10.55 10.34 5.44
N ALA A 30 9.45 10.98 5.06
CA ALA A 30 9.27 12.41 5.23
C ALA A 30 8.34 12.70 6.41
N GLY A 31 8.72 13.65 7.25
CA GLY A 31 7.93 14.12 8.38
C GLY A 31 8.17 15.61 8.60
N ALA A 32 7.47 16.19 9.57
CA ALA A 32 7.70 17.55 9.97
C ALA A 32 7.40 17.78 11.46
N THR A 33 8.15 18.69 12.08
CA THR A 33 7.99 19.05 13.49
C THR A 33 7.57 20.50 13.65
N LEU A 34 6.66 20.75 14.58
CA LEU A 34 6.19 22.07 14.97
C LEU A 34 6.87 22.49 16.27
N GLY A 35 7.70 23.52 16.21
CA GLY A 35 8.51 24.00 17.33
C GLY A 35 8.22 25.45 17.73
N ASP A 36 8.59 25.78 18.96
CA ASP A 36 8.58 27.15 19.48
C ASP A 36 9.67 28.04 18.82
N GLU A 37 9.82 29.27 19.30
CA GLU A 37 10.83 30.21 18.78
C GLU A 37 12.27 29.68 18.92
N ASN A 38 12.51 28.84 19.94
CA ASN A 38 13.79 28.21 20.23
C ASN A 38 14.00 26.88 19.48
N GLY A 39 13.03 26.46 18.66
CA GLY A 39 13.02 25.18 17.96
C GLY A 39 12.73 23.98 18.88
N THR A 40 12.21 24.22 20.08
CA THR A 40 11.84 23.19 21.06
C THR A 40 10.49 22.59 20.70
N ILE A 41 10.40 21.26 20.73
CA ILE A 41 9.14 20.54 20.54
C ILE A 41 8.60 20.12 21.90
N HIS A 42 7.39 20.56 22.23
CA HIS A 42 6.82 20.39 23.57
C HIS A 42 6.17 19.03 23.83
N GLY A 43 5.93 18.24 22.78
CA GLY A 43 5.31 16.93 22.89
C GLY A 43 5.26 16.19 21.55
N VAL A 44 5.05 14.89 21.60
CA VAL A 44 5.01 14.02 20.40
C VAL A 44 3.85 14.36 19.47
N GLU A 45 2.79 14.98 19.99
CA GLU A 45 1.63 15.48 19.24
C GLU A 45 1.96 16.66 18.31
N TRP A 46 3.16 17.23 18.42
CA TRP A 46 3.65 18.31 17.54
C TRP A 46 4.53 17.77 16.39
N VAL A 47 4.53 16.46 16.18
CA VAL A 47 5.31 15.77 15.14
C VAL A 47 4.38 15.10 14.14
N ALA A 48 4.37 15.59 12.89
CA ALA A 48 3.67 14.94 11.79
C ALA A 48 4.60 13.91 11.14
N HIS A 49 4.15 12.67 11.02
CA HIS A 49 4.94 11.57 10.47
C HIS A 49 4.00 10.47 9.91
N PRO A 50 4.50 9.45 9.20
CA PRO A 50 3.63 8.44 8.58
C PRO A 50 2.60 7.73 9.48
N GLY A 51 2.87 7.62 10.78
CA GLY A 51 1.96 7.04 11.78
C GLY A 51 0.96 8.04 12.38
N ALA A 52 1.24 9.34 12.28
CA ALA A 52 0.39 10.44 12.69
C ALA A 52 0.50 11.57 11.65
N PRO A 53 -0.13 11.42 10.47
CA PRO A 53 0.23 12.19 9.28
C PRO A 53 -0.34 13.62 9.25
N VAL A 54 -1.30 13.95 10.13
CA VAL A 54 -2.04 15.22 10.07
C VAL A 54 -1.90 15.97 11.40
N LEU A 55 -1.51 17.23 11.31
CA LEU A 55 -1.53 18.24 12.37
C LEU A 55 -2.25 19.51 11.87
N PRO A 56 -2.67 20.43 12.76
CA PRO A 56 -3.25 21.69 12.33
C PRO A 56 -2.31 22.46 11.39
N GLY A 57 -2.74 22.63 10.13
CA GLY A 57 -1.98 23.30 9.08
C GLY A 57 -0.83 22.51 8.46
N LEU A 58 -0.74 21.20 8.72
CA LEU A 58 0.36 20.37 8.20
C LEU A 58 -0.10 18.92 7.93
N GLU A 59 0.16 18.42 6.74
CA GLU A 59 -0.09 17.02 6.37
C GLU A 59 1.14 16.42 5.67
N VAL A 60 1.48 15.19 6.03
CA VAL A 60 2.61 14.43 5.47
C VAL A 60 2.16 13.06 4.95
N SER A 61 2.98 12.44 4.10
CA SER A 61 2.73 11.11 3.55
C SER A 61 2.66 10.02 4.63
N ARG A 62 1.80 9.02 4.42
CA ARG A 62 1.63 7.84 5.31
C ARG A 62 2.63 6.72 5.06
N GLN A 63 3.56 6.90 4.13
CA GLN A 63 4.49 5.86 3.69
C GLN A 63 5.88 6.43 3.42
N ALA A 64 6.88 5.54 3.39
CA ALA A 64 8.19 5.87 2.84
C ALA A 64 8.14 5.76 1.30
N ALA A 65 8.70 6.74 0.61
CA ALA A 65 8.68 6.82 -0.86
C ALA A 65 9.89 7.60 -1.38
N ALA A 66 10.21 7.44 -2.66
CA ALA A 66 11.27 8.23 -3.30
C ALA A 66 10.86 9.69 -3.48
N ASP A 67 9.55 9.93 -3.65
CA ASP A 67 8.98 11.27 -3.78
C ASP A 67 7.92 11.50 -2.69
N HIS A 68 7.90 12.71 -2.12
CA HIS A 68 6.90 13.12 -1.13
C HIS A 68 6.29 14.47 -1.47
N ARG A 69 5.06 14.67 -1.01
CA ARG A 69 4.36 15.95 -0.99
C ARG A 69 3.86 16.19 0.43
N LEU A 70 4.23 17.33 1.01
CA LEU A 70 3.73 17.79 2.31
C LEU A 70 2.87 19.02 2.08
N ALA A 71 1.61 18.98 2.52
CA ALA A 71 0.72 20.13 2.45
C ALA A 71 0.90 21.00 3.71
N VAL A 72 1.06 22.31 3.53
CA VAL A 72 1.28 23.25 4.63
C VAL A 72 0.32 24.43 4.48
N ASP A 73 -0.51 24.67 5.49
CA ASP A 73 -1.32 25.88 5.66
C ASP A 73 -0.81 26.64 6.89
N LEU A 74 0.06 27.62 6.65
CA LEU A 74 0.75 28.41 7.67
C LEU A 74 -0.18 29.30 8.51
N ASP A 75 -1.40 29.56 8.02
CA ASP A 75 -2.45 30.30 8.75
C ASP A 75 -3.21 29.38 9.72
N ALA A 76 -3.24 28.08 9.46
CA ALA A 76 -3.85 27.08 10.33
C ALA A 76 -2.87 26.51 11.39
N VAL A 77 -1.59 26.85 11.29
CA VAL A 77 -0.57 26.49 12.28
C VAL A 77 -0.79 27.30 13.57
N PRO A 78 -0.87 26.66 14.76
CA PRO A 78 -1.15 27.35 16.02
C PRO A 78 -0.15 28.46 16.33
N ASP A 79 -0.60 29.53 16.97
CA ASP A 79 0.24 30.71 17.24
C ASP A 79 1.45 30.48 18.15
N ALA A 80 1.42 29.42 18.96
CA ALA A 80 2.57 29.00 19.75
C ALA A 80 3.74 28.50 18.87
N VAL A 81 3.46 28.05 17.64
CA VAL A 81 4.46 27.52 16.71
C VAL A 81 5.12 28.65 15.93
N HIS A 82 6.44 28.68 16.02
CA HIS A 82 7.26 29.67 15.32
C HIS A 82 8.13 29.01 14.24
N ARG A 83 8.22 27.68 14.23
CA ARG A 83 9.07 26.91 13.31
C ARG A 83 8.39 25.62 12.87
N VAL A 84 8.42 25.33 11.57
CA VAL A 84 8.06 24.05 10.96
C VAL A 84 9.32 23.47 10.33
N SER A 85 9.83 22.36 10.86
CA SER A 85 11.05 21.72 10.34
C SER A 85 10.70 20.49 9.51
N VAL A 86 11.13 20.44 8.25
CA VAL A 86 10.91 19.29 7.36
C VAL A 86 12.05 18.30 7.55
N LEU A 87 11.69 17.05 7.87
CA LEU A 87 12.60 15.99 8.24
C LEU A 87 12.59 14.90 7.17
N LEU A 88 13.78 14.40 6.80
CA LEU A 88 13.93 13.21 5.98
C LEU A 88 14.76 12.17 6.74
N ALA A 89 14.34 10.91 6.72
CA ALA A 89 15.09 9.83 7.35
C ALA A 89 15.07 8.57 6.47
N LEU A 90 16.18 7.84 6.45
CA LEU A 90 16.25 6.54 5.79
C LEU A 90 15.51 5.49 6.66
N PRO A 91 14.67 4.63 6.07
CA PRO A 91 14.03 3.55 6.81
C PRO A 91 15.06 2.58 7.40
N VAL A 92 14.88 2.21 8.68
CA VAL A 92 15.78 1.27 9.38
C VAL A 92 15.46 -0.20 9.02
N ALA A 93 14.26 -0.48 8.50
CA ALA A 93 13.81 -1.80 8.09
C ALA A 93 13.81 -1.94 6.55
N GLY A 94 14.72 -2.73 5.98
CA GLY A 94 14.75 -3.09 4.55
C GLY A 94 16.16 -3.18 3.94
N GLN A 95 16.27 -3.63 2.68
CA GLN A 95 17.53 -3.64 1.91
C GLN A 95 17.86 -2.26 1.29
N GLY A 96 17.59 -1.19 2.03
CA GLY A 96 17.85 0.18 1.62
C GLY A 96 19.26 0.67 2.00
N PRO A 97 19.68 1.80 1.45
CA PRO A 97 20.92 2.45 1.84
C PRO A 97 20.86 2.89 3.31
N ALA A 98 21.90 2.58 4.08
CA ALA A 98 21.96 2.90 5.52
C ALA A 98 22.31 4.37 5.81
N ARG A 99 22.80 5.11 4.80
CA ARG A 99 23.28 6.49 4.93
C ARG A 99 23.05 7.29 3.64
N PHE A 100 22.83 8.59 3.78
CA PHE A 100 22.54 9.49 2.66
C PHE A 100 23.74 9.67 1.71
N GLY A 101 24.98 9.44 2.17
CA GLY A 101 26.14 9.46 1.27
C GLY A 101 26.20 8.32 0.25
N ALA A 102 25.30 7.34 0.35
CA ALA A 102 25.17 6.25 -0.62
C ALA A 102 24.03 6.46 -1.64
N VAL A 103 23.37 7.63 -1.63
CA VAL A 103 22.20 7.91 -2.47
C VAL A 103 22.35 9.23 -3.22
N ALA A 104 21.53 9.43 -4.25
CA ALA A 104 21.46 10.73 -4.91
C ALA A 104 21.02 11.80 -3.91
N ALA A 105 21.62 13.00 -3.99
CA ALA A 105 21.31 14.11 -3.10
C ALA A 105 19.81 14.42 -3.15
N PRO A 106 19.08 14.36 -2.02
CA PRO A 106 17.67 14.69 -2.02
C PRO A 106 17.43 16.13 -2.49
N PHE A 107 16.38 16.33 -3.25
CA PHE A 107 15.92 17.63 -3.71
C PHE A 107 14.62 18.01 -3.01
N THR A 108 14.48 19.28 -2.66
CA THR A 108 13.25 19.82 -2.07
C THR A 108 12.82 21.07 -2.82
N ALA A 109 11.52 21.21 -3.05
CA ALA A 109 10.91 22.39 -3.66
C ALA A 109 9.68 22.82 -2.86
N VAL A 110 9.60 24.10 -2.51
CA VAL A 110 8.43 24.73 -1.93
C VAL A 110 7.64 25.38 -3.07
N THR A 111 6.42 24.94 -3.30
CA THR A 111 5.54 25.41 -4.36
C THR A 111 4.26 26.02 -3.80
N GLY A 112 3.62 26.88 -4.58
CA GLY A 112 2.20 27.20 -4.38
C GLY A 112 1.29 26.03 -4.75
N LEU A 113 -0.01 26.16 -4.44
CA LEU A 113 -1.04 25.18 -4.82
C LEU A 113 -1.27 25.07 -6.34
N ASP A 114 -0.91 26.10 -7.09
CA ASP A 114 -0.91 26.16 -8.55
C ASP A 114 0.36 25.53 -9.18
N GLY A 115 1.27 24.99 -8.35
CA GLY A 115 2.54 24.43 -8.80
C GLY A 115 3.65 25.45 -9.05
N GLU A 116 3.44 26.75 -8.81
CA GLU A 116 4.50 27.75 -8.96
C GLU A 116 5.59 27.52 -7.91
N GLU A 117 6.83 27.27 -8.35
CA GLU A 117 7.96 27.04 -7.45
C GLU A 117 8.45 28.36 -6.82
N VAL A 118 8.38 28.43 -5.49
CA VAL A 118 8.78 29.59 -4.67
C VAL A 118 10.27 29.49 -4.33
N ALA A 119 10.71 28.32 -3.88
CA ALA A 119 12.11 28.06 -3.54
C ALA A 119 12.46 26.59 -3.70
N SER A 120 13.70 26.29 -4.05
CA SER A 120 14.23 24.92 -4.11
C SER A 120 15.57 24.78 -3.44
N TYR A 121 15.91 23.56 -3.03
CA TYR A 121 17.16 23.24 -2.35
C TYR A 121 17.55 21.79 -2.61
N THR A 122 18.79 21.58 -3.09
CA THR A 122 19.42 20.26 -3.21
C THR A 122 20.32 20.00 -2.00
N LEU A 123 20.06 18.92 -1.27
CA LEU A 123 20.75 18.53 -0.03
C LEU A 123 22.08 17.84 -0.36
N THR A 124 23.11 18.65 -0.63
CA THR A 124 24.47 18.17 -0.88
C THR A 124 25.30 18.09 0.42
N GLY A 125 26.34 17.25 0.42
CA GLY A 125 27.28 17.14 1.56
C GLY A 125 26.82 16.24 2.71
N LEU A 126 25.91 15.30 2.45
CA LEU A 126 25.57 14.21 3.36
C LEU A 126 26.48 13.00 3.08
N GLU A 127 27.07 12.43 4.12
CA GLU A 127 27.97 11.27 4.08
C GLU A 127 27.45 10.15 4.98
N SER A 128 27.72 10.22 6.29
CA SER A 128 27.41 9.17 7.27
C SER A 128 25.99 9.25 7.85
N GLU A 129 25.25 10.30 7.50
CA GLU A 129 23.97 10.64 8.14
C GLU A 129 22.82 9.78 7.62
N SER A 130 21.90 9.42 8.52
CA SER A 130 20.71 8.62 8.22
C SER A 130 19.39 9.38 8.43
N ALA A 131 19.46 10.58 9.02
CA ALA A 131 18.38 11.55 9.08
C ALA A 131 18.91 12.96 8.77
N VAL A 132 18.04 13.85 8.26
CA VAL A 132 18.39 15.23 7.92
C VAL A 132 17.21 16.17 8.11
N VAL A 133 17.46 17.36 8.68
CA VAL A 133 16.54 18.49 8.61
C VAL A 133 16.77 19.19 7.27
N ALA A 134 15.82 19.05 6.35
CA ALA A 134 15.95 19.55 4.98
C ALA A 134 15.74 21.07 4.92
N LEU A 135 14.58 21.50 5.40
CA LEU A 135 14.09 22.88 5.34
C LEU A 135 13.48 23.28 6.69
N GLU A 136 13.52 24.57 6.99
CA GLU A 136 12.75 25.16 8.09
C GLU A 136 11.89 26.30 7.55
N LEU A 137 10.59 26.27 7.84
CA LEU A 137 9.73 27.43 7.71
C LEU A 137 9.69 28.11 9.08
N TYR A 138 9.93 29.41 9.16
CA TYR A 138 9.98 30.12 10.44
C TYR A 138 9.32 31.50 10.36
N ARG A 139 8.68 31.91 11.47
CA ARG A 139 8.07 33.23 11.63
C ARG A 139 9.15 34.25 11.98
N ARG A 140 9.17 35.39 11.29
CA ARG A 140 10.00 36.56 11.62
C ARG A 140 9.26 37.84 11.28
N GLN A 141 9.10 38.73 12.25
CA GLN A 141 8.43 40.04 12.06
C GLN A 141 7.01 39.91 11.46
N GLY A 142 6.25 38.88 11.86
CA GLY A 142 4.88 38.66 11.38
C GLY A 142 4.75 38.00 10.00
N GLY A 143 5.86 37.69 9.33
CA GLY A 143 5.87 36.93 8.07
C GLY A 143 6.60 35.60 8.18
N TRP A 144 6.24 34.65 7.32
CA TRP A 144 6.93 33.37 7.21
C TRP A 144 8.08 33.42 6.19
N LYS A 145 9.17 32.73 6.50
CA LYS A 145 10.31 32.55 5.61
C LYS A 145 10.71 31.08 5.58
N VAL A 146 11.22 30.60 4.46
CA VAL A 146 11.88 29.30 4.35
C VAL A 146 13.39 29.49 4.52
N ARG A 147 14.05 28.53 5.16
CA ARG A 147 15.51 28.40 5.27
C ARG A 147 15.94 27.02 4.80
N ALA A 148 16.96 26.97 3.96
CA ALA A 148 17.65 25.72 3.63
C ALA A 148 18.58 25.34 4.80
N VAL A 149 18.39 24.16 5.39
CA VAL A 149 19.13 23.76 6.60
C VAL A 149 20.18 22.69 6.29
N GLY A 150 19.77 21.57 5.70
CA GLY A 150 20.65 20.46 5.34
C GLY A 150 21.50 19.94 6.50
N GLN A 151 20.98 19.93 7.72
CA GLN A 151 21.69 19.43 8.89
C GLN A 151 21.42 17.93 9.02
N GLY A 152 22.43 17.11 8.76
CA GLY A 152 22.34 15.66 8.90
C GLY A 152 22.71 15.16 10.30
N TYR A 153 22.22 13.98 10.64
CA TYR A 153 22.41 13.29 11.91
C TYR A 153 22.81 11.82 11.66
N ALA A 154 23.96 11.41 12.17
CA ALA A 154 24.48 10.05 12.03
C ALA A 154 23.72 9.04 12.92
N GLY A 155 23.32 9.47 14.11
CA GLY A 155 22.42 8.74 15.02
C GLY A 155 20.95 8.72 14.59
N GLY A 156 20.66 9.18 13.38
CA GLY A 156 19.35 9.05 12.75
C GLY A 156 18.26 9.88 13.41
N LEU A 157 17.02 9.41 13.26
CA LEU A 157 15.84 10.18 13.67
C LEU A 157 15.78 10.45 15.18
N ALA A 158 16.28 9.52 16.00
CA ALA A 158 16.31 9.68 17.46
C ALA A 158 17.24 10.82 17.89
N GLU A 159 18.43 10.92 17.31
CA GLU A 159 19.37 12.01 17.58
C GLU A 159 18.81 13.35 17.10
N LEU A 160 18.23 13.37 15.90
CA LEU A 160 17.59 14.56 15.33
C LEU A 160 16.47 15.09 16.26
N LEU A 161 15.54 14.23 16.68
CA LEU A 161 14.43 14.63 17.54
C LEU A 161 14.92 15.07 18.94
N ALA A 162 15.98 14.44 19.45
CA ALA A 162 16.60 14.85 20.72
C ALA A 162 17.28 16.23 20.61
N ASP A 163 17.91 16.55 19.47
CA ASP A 163 18.49 17.87 19.20
C ASP A 163 17.41 18.97 19.17
N GLN A 164 16.20 18.64 18.69
CA GLN A 164 15.01 19.49 18.76
C GLN A 164 14.35 19.53 20.15
N ARG A 165 15.03 18.99 21.17
CA ARG A 165 14.61 18.94 22.58
C ARG A 165 13.28 18.23 22.83
N LEU A 166 12.88 17.32 21.93
CA LEU A 166 11.65 16.56 22.08
C LEU A 166 11.77 15.55 23.25
N PRO A 167 10.85 15.56 24.24
CA PRO A 167 10.74 14.49 25.22
C PRO A 167 10.44 13.15 24.53
N GLU A 168 11.00 12.04 25.03
CA GLU A 168 10.73 10.69 24.49
C GLU A 168 11.17 10.49 23.01
N ALA A 169 12.13 11.30 22.52
CA ALA A 169 12.63 11.27 21.15
C ALA A 169 12.98 9.86 20.63
N HIS A 170 13.60 9.02 21.46
CA HIS A 170 13.97 7.64 21.09
C HIS A 170 12.75 6.74 20.91
N GLN A 171 11.73 6.89 21.78
CA GLN A 171 10.51 6.12 21.70
C GLN A 171 9.68 6.52 20.48
N LEU A 172 9.56 7.82 20.21
CA LEU A 172 8.87 8.30 19.01
C LEU A 172 9.60 7.85 17.74
N ALA A 173 10.92 8.00 17.67
CA ALA A 173 11.70 7.54 16.52
C ALA A 173 11.51 6.03 16.26
N GLY A 174 11.53 5.21 17.32
CA GLY A 174 11.20 3.80 17.24
C GLY A 174 9.80 3.55 16.69
N GLY A 175 8.78 4.26 17.20
CA GLY A 175 7.40 4.16 16.72
C GLY A 175 7.21 4.61 15.27
N ILE A 176 7.95 5.64 14.82
CA ILE A 176 7.96 6.10 13.42
C ILE A 176 8.57 5.01 12.53
N HIS A 177 9.73 4.48 12.90
CA HIS A 177 10.37 3.40 12.15
C HIS A 177 9.51 2.14 12.11
N GLU A 178 8.80 1.82 13.19
CA GLU A 178 7.89 0.68 13.24
C GLU A 178 6.63 0.92 12.39
N ALA A 179 6.05 2.13 12.43
CA ALA A 179 4.91 2.49 11.59
C ALA A 179 5.28 2.42 10.09
N VAL A 180 6.49 2.87 9.75
CA VAL A 180 7.06 2.78 8.40
C VAL A 180 7.40 1.34 8.04
N ALA A 181 7.97 0.56 8.96
CA ALA A 181 8.26 -0.86 8.74
C ALA A 181 6.97 -1.66 8.55
N ARG A 182 5.88 -1.34 9.28
CA ARG A 182 4.54 -1.88 9.03
C ARG A 182 3.97 -1.38 7.70
N GLY A 183 4.25 -0.15 7.29
CA GLY A 183 3.91 0.38 5.96
C GLY A 183 4.62 -0.37 4.84
N LEU A 184 5.94 -0.57 4.95
CA LEU A 184 6.81 -1.35 4.06
C LEU A 184 6.50 -2.85 4.12
N ALA A 185 6.08 -3.38 5.27
CA ALA A 185 5.61 -4.76 5.42
C ALA A 185 4.15 -4.94 4.95
N ARG A 186 3.46 -3.86 4.59
CA ARG A 186 2.21 -3.88 3.83
C ARG A 186 2.44 -3.63 2.33
N SER A 187 3.54 -2.94 1.99
CA SER A 187 4.10 -2.79 0.65
C SER A 187 5.31 -3.72 0.46
N VAL A 188 5.09 -5.04 0.52
CA VAL A 188 6.19 -5.99 0.80
C VAL A 188 7.15 -6.25 -0.37
N PRO A 189 8.48 -6.18 -0.15
CA PRO A 189 9.51 -6.96 -0.85
C PRO A 189 9.63 -8.40 -0.33
N ALA A 190 9.98 -9.34 -1.21
CA ALA A 190 10.02 -10.80 -1.03
C ALA A 190 10.51 -11.37 0.34
N PRO A 191 9.92 -12.50 0.82
CA PRO A 191 10.30 -13.15 2.09
C PRO A 191 11.70 -13.80 2.03
N PRO A 192 12.40 -13.94 3.18
CA PRO A 192 13.74 -14.53 3.21
C PRO A 192 13.69 -16.04 2.92
N ALA A 193 14.71 -16.52 2.20
CA ALA A 193 14.86 -17.92 1.83
C ALA A 193 14.86 -18.82 3.06
N ARG A 194 13.94 -19.80 3.09
CA ARG A 194 14.06 -20.95 3.99
C ARG A 194 15.36 -21.67 3.63
N THR A 195 16.26 -21.80 4.60
CA THR A 195 17.39 -22.71 4.50
C THR A 195 16.86 -24.11 4.26
N ALA A 196 17.20 -24.70 3.13
CA ALA A 196 16.94 -26.09 2.84
C ALA A 196 17.70 -26.94 3.86
N ASP A 197 16.99 -27.46 4.87
CA ASP A 197 17.52 -28.51 5.72
C ASP A 197 17.37 -29.85 4.99
N GLY A 198 18.45 -30.61 5.02
CA GLY A 198 18.73 -31.71 4.11
C GLY A 198 17.92 -32.98 4.36
N ASP A 199 17.72 -33.68 3.25
CA ASP A 199 17.83 -35.12 3.12
C ASP A 199 17.06 -36.00 4.13
N ARG A 200 15.81 -36.32 3.77
CA ARG A 200 15.23 -37.63 4.09
C ARG A 200 14.65 -38.25 2.83
N SER A 201 15.53 -38.94 2.11
CA SER A 201 15.19 -40.02 1.18
C SER A 201 14.12 -40.96 1.78
N ARG A 202 12.89 -40.93 1.22
CA ARG A 202 11.87 -41.97 1.44
C ARG A 202 12.19 -43.15 0.51
N PRO A 203 12.31 -44.40 1.00
CA PRO A 203 12.24 -45.57 0.14
C PRO A 203 10.82 -45.74 -0.37
N ALA A 204 10.68 -45.96 -1.67
CA ALA A 204 9.44 -46.30 -2.35
C ALA A 204 8.84 -47.60 -1.80
N ALA A 205 7.52 -47.59 -1.56
CA ALA A 205 6.75 -48.80 -1.37
C ALA A 205 6.44 -49.44 -2.73
N PRO A 206 6.56 -50.77 -2.91
CA PRO A 206 5.92 -51.47 -3.99
C PRO A 206 4.51 -51.91 -3.56
N ALA A 207 3.54 -51.66 -4.43
CA ALA A 207 2.19 -52.22 -4.37
C ALA A 207 2.11 -53.50 -5.23
N HIS A 208 1.50 -54.55 -4.69
CA HIS A 208 0.80 -55.72 -5.31
C HIS A 208 0.61 -56.74 -4.17
N GLY A 209 -0.51 -57.40 -3.90
CA GLY A 209 -1.84 -57.59 -4.46
C GLY A 209 -2.64 -58.45 -3.45
N PRO A 210 -3.87 -58.90 -3.76
CA PRO A 210 -4.92 -59.20 -2.78
C PRO A 210 -4.94 -60.66 -2.31
N ASP A 211 -5.47 -60.94 -1.10
CA ASP A 211 -6.46 -62.02 -0.87
C ASP A 211 -7.00 -62.16 0.57
N HIS A 212 -8.31 -62.43 0.62
CA HIS A 212 -9.11 -63.22 1.58
C HIS A 212 -9.02 -63.04 3.12
N GLY A 213 -10.04 -62.34 3.65
CA GLY A 213 -11.11 -62.85 4.53
C GLY A 213 -10.77 -63.61 5.82
N THR A 214 -11.17 -63.08 6.97
CA THR A 214 -12.09 -63.69 7.97
C THR A 214 -12.22 -62.80 9.23
N ALA A 215 -13.45 -62.57 9.68
CA ALA A 215 -13.79 -62.26 11.08
C ALA A 215 -14.03 -63.60 11.84
N PRO A 216 -14.31 -63.70 13.16
CA PRO A 216 -14.82 -62.65 14.07
C PRO A 216 -14.40 -62.76 15.58
N GLN A 217 -15.09 -61.97 16.43
CA GLN A 217 -15.26 -62.07 17.91
C GLN A 217 -14.10 -61.53 18.77
N GLY A 218 -14.29 -60.81 19.89
CA GLY A 218 -15.45 -60.41 20.69
C GLY A 218 -14.97 -59.96 22.09
N ALA A 219 -15.86 -59.33 22.88
CA ALA A 219 -15.76 -59.00 24.32
C ALA A 219 -14.89 -57.77 24.72
N THR A 220 -15.45 -56.61 25.13
CA THR A 220 -16.14 -56.20 26.39
C THR A 220 -15.27 -56.06 27.65
N GLY A 221 -15.33 -54.88 28.29
CA GLY A 221 -15.05 -54.66 29.73
C GLY A 221 -13.86 -53.71 30.00
N ARG A 222 -14.06 -52.41 30.24
CA ARG A 222 -14.48 -51.70 31.49
C ARG A 222 -13.33 -51.48 32.49
N ILE A 223 -13.10 -50.20 32.78
CA ILE A 223 -12.25 -49.57 33.82
C ILE A 223 -12.77 -49.95 35.24
N PRO A 224 -11.94 -49.94 36.31
CA PRO A 224 -12.00 -48.77 37.20
C PRO A 224 -10.67 -48.37 37.89
N SER A 225 -10.71 -47.12 38.37
CA SER A 225 -9.76 -46.34 39.18
C SER A 225 -9.47 -46.89 40.58
N ALA A 226 -8.35 -46.47 41.18
CA ALA A 226 -8.25 -46.14 42.62
C ALA A 226 -6.94 -45.37 42.93
N SER A 227 -7.08 -44.36 43.80
CA SER A 227 -6.03 -43.61 44.51
C SER A 227 -6.16 -43.91 46.01
N PRO A 228 -5.13 -43.69 46.86
CA PRO A 228 -5.40 -42.95 48.10
C PRO A 228 -4.27 -42.00 48.60
N TYR A 229 -4.71 -40.96 49.34
CA TYR A 229 -4.03 -39.97 50.21
C TYR A 229 -3.26 -40.63 51.40
N ASP A 230 -2.27 -40.03 52.12
CA ASP A 230 -2.30 -38.80 52.96
C ASP A 230 -0.86 -38.33 53.43
N PRO A 231 -0.69 -37.14 54.06
CA PRO A 231 0.56 -36.38 54.36
C PRO A 231 0.96 -36.41 55.89
N PRO A 232 1.56 -35.39 56.60
CA PRO A 232 2.34 -34.15 56.28
C PRO A 232 3.62 -33.90 57.17
N ALA A 233 4.41 -32.84 56.92
CA ALA A 233 5.08 -32.00 57.96
C ALA A 233 5.88 -30.80 57.39
N ALA A 234 5.79 -29.66 58.07
CA ALA A 234 6.41 -28.37 57.78
C ALA A 234 7.61 -28.06 58.71
N ALA A 235 8.50 -27.13 58.31
CA ALA A 235 8.95 -25.95 59.09
C ALA A 235 10.33 -25.39 58.65
N SER A 236 10.29 -24.16 58.12
CA SER A 236 11.13 -22.97 58.41
C SER A 236 12.48 -23.08 59.15
N GLY A 237 13.50 -22.33 58.67
CA GLY A 237 14.66 -21.89 59.47
C GLY A 237 15.65 -21.00 58.70
N ALA A 238 15.89 -19.79 59.20
CA ALA A 238 16.59 -18.63 58.62
C ALA A 238 18.11 -18.70 58.35
N GLN A 239 18.57 -17.74 57.52
CA GLN A 239 19.91 -17.10 57.36
C GLN A 239 20.54 -16.60 58.69
N PRO A 240 21.78 -16.02 58.78
CA PRO A 240 22.65 -15.40 57.75
C PRO A 240 24.19 -15.64 57.88
N ALA A 241 25.00 -15.13 56.95
CA ALA A 241 26.19 -14.27 57.19
C ALA A 241 27.07 -14.06 55.93
N ASP A 242 27.71 -12.90 55.91
CA ASP A 242 28.44 -12.20 54.86
C ASP A 242 29.73 -12.86 54.33
N GLY A 243 30.21 -12.36 53.17
CA GLY A 243 31.61 -12.52 52.76
C GLY A 243 31.90 -12.20 51.30
N GLN A 244 32.32 -10.97 51.06
CA GLN A 244 32.85 -10.40 49.81
C GLN A 244 34.05 -11.19 49.22
N GLY A 245 34.31 -11.04 47.92
CA GLY A 245 35.69 -11.19 47.41
C GLY A 245 35.86 -11.80 46.02
N GLU A 246 36.00 -10.90 45.06
CA GLU A 246 36.59 -10.90 43.72
C GLU A 246 37.41 -12.09 43.14
N HIS A 247 37.45 -12.00 41.81
CA HIS A 247 38.07 -12.81 40.78
C HIS A 247 39.57 -13.16 40.91
N GLY A 248 39.89 -14.31 40.32
CA GLY A 248 40.95 -14.39 39.30
C GLY A 248 42.24 -15.10 39.72
N ALA A 249 42.45 -16.31 39.20
CA ALA A 249 43.77 -16.93 39.17
C ALA A 249 44.01 -17.65 37.83
N GLN A 250 44.97 -17.09 37.08
CA GLN A 250 45.66 -17.61 35.89
C GLN A 250 46.59 -18.78 36.24
N ARG A 251 47.02 -19.54 35.21
CA ARG A 251 48.45 -19.85 34.83
C ARG A 251 48.57 -21.17 34.02
N PRO A 252 49.72 -21.53 33.42
CA PRO A 252 50.87 -20.74 32.91
C PRO A 252 51.48 -21.21 31.55
N TYR A 253 52.42 -20.40 31.03
CA TYR A 253 53.41 -20.66 29.96
C TYR A 253 54.57 -21.63 30.36
N PRO A 254 55.39 -22.07 29.40
CA PRO A 254 56.85 -21.75 29.41
C PRO A 254 57.41 -21.45 27.98
N GLY A 255 58.56 -20.83 27.69
CA GLY A 255 59.73 -20.29 28.39
C GLY A 255 60.70 -19.62 27.35
N GLY A 256 61.62 -18.74 27.79
CA GLY A 256 62.59 -17.96 26.95
C GLY A 256 63.87 -18.72 26.54
N PRO A 257 65.05 -18.09 26.26
CA PRO A 257 65.48 -16.67 26.46
C PRO A 257 66.39 -16.03 25.34
N GLY A 258 66.72 -14.72 25.44
CA GLY A 258 67.97 -14.13 24.91
C GLY A 258 67.90 -12.71 24.30
N ASP A 259 68.50 -11.72 24.97
CA ASP A 259 68.86 -10.34 24.52
C ASP A 259 70.39 -10.25 24.21
N PRO A 260 71.03 -9.18 23.63
CA PRO A 260 70.62 -7.75 23.58
C PRO A 260 70.97 -6.90 22.31
N ALA A 261 70.40 -5.68 22.28
CA ALA A 261 70.92 -4.36 21.80
C ALA A 261 71.33 -4.08 20.32
N GLY A 262 70.77 -3.01 19.74
CA GLY A 262 71.34 -2.24 18.62
C GLY A 262 70.30 -1.46 17.78
N ALA A 263 70.37 -0.14 17.80
CA ALA A 263 69.44 0.80 17.14
C ALA A 263 69.63 0.88 15.60
N ASP A 264 68.53 0.93 14.84
CA ASP A 264 68.24 1.99 13.83
C ASP A 264 66.93 1.73 13.03
N ARG A 265 66.12 2.79 12.90
CA ARG A 265 65.06 3.11 11.89
C ARG A 265 63.93 2.10 11.56
N PRO A 266 62.64 2.49 11.67
CA PRO A 266 61.54 1.70 11.11
C PRO A 266 61.30 2.04 9.63
N SER A 267 61.54 1.05 8.77
CA SER A 267 61.00 0.94 7.41
C SER A 267 59.69 0.14 7.42
N ALA A 268 58.69 0.61 6.68
CA ALA A 268 57.44 -0.10 6.44
C ALA A 268 57.65 -1.46 5.75
N PRO A 269 56.78 -2.45 6.05
CA PRO A 269 56.36 -3.38 5.01
C PRO A 269 54.84 -3.52 4.93
N ALA A 270 54.40 -3.81 3.70
CA ALA A 270 53.05 -4.11 3.29
C ALA A 270 52.51 -5.40 3.94
N GLY A 271 51.30 -5.33 4.51
CA GLY A 271 50.37 -6.47 4.62
C GLY A 271 49.24 -6.20 3.63
N GLY A 272 48.89 -7.09 2.69
CA GLY A 272 48.57 -8.49 2.93
C GLY A 272 47.08 -8.55 3.25
N ALA A 273 46.23 -8.58 2.20
CA ALA A 273 44.77 -8.63 2.34
C ALA A 273 44.37 -9.90 3.12
N ILE A 274 43.61 -9.70 4.19
CA ILE A 274 43.05 -10.78 5.00
C ILE A 274 41.94 -11.44 4.16
N ASP A 275 42.16 -12.72 3.83
CA ASP A 275 41.20 -13.58 3.15
C ASP A 275 40.20 -14.14 4.18
N TYR A 276 38.92 -13.79 4.04
CA TYR A 276 37.82 -14.26 4.88
C TYR A 276 37.09 -15.48 4.28
N SER A 277 37.77 -16.31 3.49
CA SER A 277 37.17 -17.54 2.96
C SER A 277 37.13 -18.66 4.01
N HIS A 278 35.95 -18.89 4.58
CA HIS A 278 35.68 -20.04 5.45
C HIS A 278 35.63 -21.34 4.61
N PRO A 279 36.41 -22.39 4.96
CA PRO A 279 36.65 -23.55 4.07
C PRO A 279 35.48 -24.57 3.96
N ARG A 280 34.24 -24.16 4.23
CA ARG A 280 33.04 -25.02 4.08
C ARG A 280 31.82 -24.34 3.45
N ARG A 281 31.98 -23.15 2.84
CA ARG A 281 30.89 -22.51 2.08
C ARG A 281 31.05 -22.86 0.60
N GLN A 282 30.30 -23.85 0.11
CA GLN A 282 30.09 -23.98 -1.33
C GLN A 282 29.25 -22.78 -1.79
N SER A 283 29.81 -21.94 -2.64
CA SER A 283 29.06 -20.90 -3.33
C SER A 283 28.11 -21.59 -4.31
N ALA A 284 26.83 -21.69 -3.96
CA ALA A 284 25.80 -21.89 -4.98
C ALA A 284 25.86 -20.68 -5.91
N ALA A 285 26.14 -20.91 -7.19
CA ALA A 285 26.06 -19.87 -8.20
C ALA A 285 24.65 -19.26 -8.17
N PRO A 286 24.51 -17.93 -8.34
CA PRO A 286 23.20 -17.32 -8.47
C PRO A 286 22.42 -18.01 -9.61
N PRO A 287 21.10 -18.20 -9.46
CA PRO A 287 20.29 -18.76 -10.54
C PRO A 287 20.48 -17.91 -11.81
N PRO A 288 20.52 -18.53 -12.99
CA PRO A 288 20.69 -17.79 -14.23
C PRO A 288 19.56 -16.76 -14.38
N PRO A 289 19.84 -15.56 -14.92
CA PRO A 289 18.80 -14.58 -15.19
C PRO A 289 17.74 -15.21 -16.10
N PRO A 290 16.44 -14.91 -15.87
CA PRO A 290 15.38 -15.40 -16.73
C PRO A 290 15.64 -14.95 -18.18
N PRO A 291 15.15 -15.71 -19.19
CA PRO A 291 15.41 -15.41 -20.58
C PRO A 291 14.88 -14.00 -20.90
N ALA A 292 15.81 -13.06 -21.12
CA ALA A 292 15.49 -11.76 -21.66
C ALA A 292 14.94 -11.94 -23.08
N ALA A 293 13.93 -11.14 -23.44
CA ALA A 293 13.43 -11.10 -24.80
C ALA A 293 14.60 -10.82 -25.77
N PRO A 294 14.62 -11.46 -26.95
CA PRO A 294 15.66 -11.19 -27.94
C PRO A 294 15.65 -9.69 -28.29
N PRO A 295 16.84 -9.06 -28.42
CA PRO A 295 16.92 -7.64 -28.73
C PRO A 295 16.18 -7.33 -30.04
N ALA A 296 15.43 -6.23 -30.05
CA ALA A 296 14.68 -5.80 -31.21
C ALA A 296 15.62 -5.53 -32.41
N GLU A 297 15.14 -5.81 -33.63
CA GLU A 297 15.85 -5.40 -34.84
C GLU A 297 16.03 -3.87 -34.87
N PRO A 298 17.18 -3.34 -35.31
CA PRO A 298 17.40 -1.90 -35.37
C PRO A 298 16.28 -1.19 -36.14
N GLY A 299 15.60 -0.25 -35.49
CA GLY A 299 14.51 0.53 -36.08
C GLY A 299 13.11 -0.09 -35.96
N ARG A 300 12.94 -1.22 -35.26
CA ARG A 300 11.62 -1.77 -34.89
C ARG A 300 11.44 -1.72 -33.37
N PRO A 301 10.24 -1.37 -32.87
CA PRO A 301 9.95 -1.48 -31.45
C PRO A 301 10.06 -2.95 -31.02
N ALA A 302 10.57 -3.18 -29.80
CA ALA A 302 10.60 -4.51 -29.21
C ALA A 302 9.18 -5.07 -29.12
N ARG A 303 9.02 -6.37 -29.39
CA ARG A 303 7.72 -7.02 -29.20
C ARG A 303 7.44 -7.11 -27.70
N PRO A 304 6.26 -6.66 -27.21
CA PRO A 304 5.92 -6.80 -25.81
C PRO A 304 5.95 -8.27 -25.38
N VAL A 305 6.44 -8.52 -24.17
CA VAL A 305 6.46 -9.85 -23.55
C VAL A 305 5.79 -9.74 -22.18
N ALA A 306 4.97 -10.73 -21.83
CA ALA A 306 4.36 -10.79 -20.51
C ALA A 306 5.41 -11.10 -19.44
N GLY A 307 5.42 -10.31 -18.37
CA GLY A 307 6.39 -10.40 -17.29
C GLY A 307 7.77 -9.85 -17.65
N ASP A 308 7.84 -8.85 -18.54
CA ASP A 308 9.09 -8.17 -18.94
C ASP A 308 9.57 -7.14 -17.91
N ALA A 309 8.68 -6.68 -17.03
CA ALA A 309 9.07 -5.82 -15.90
C ALA A 309 9.97 -6.58 -14.91
N THR A 310 10.71 -5.83 -14.09
CA THR A 310 11.58 -6.39 -13.04
C THR A 310 10.77 -7.01 -11.92
N GLY A 311 11.21 -8.15 -11.37
CA GLY A 311 10.55 -8.82 -10.25
C GLY A 311 11.12 -10.22 -10.02
N TRP A 312 10.86 -10.77 -8.83
CA TRP A 312 11.44 -12.02 -8.35
C TRP A 312 10.59 -13.23 -8.73
N SER A 313 9.28 -13.04 -8.86
CA SER A 313 8.33 -14.05 -9.35
C SER A 313 7.69 -13.62 -10.68
N MET A 314 7.03 -14.54 -11.38
CA MET A 314 6.25 -14.16 -12.56
C MET A 314 5.07 -13.24 -12.17
N GLU A 315 4.44 -13.53 -11.04
CA GLU A 315 3.33 -12.74 -10.51
C GLU A 315 3.75 -11.28 -10.24
N GLU A 316 4.89 -11.07 -9.58
CA GLU A 316 5.41 -9.74 -9.27
C GLU A 316 5.75 -8.96 -10.54
N ARG A 317 6.33 -9.64 -11.54
CA ARG A 317 6.64 -9.02 -12.83
C ARG A 317 5.38 -8.59 -13.58
N LEU A 318 4.34 -9.41 -13.59
CA LEU A 318 3.06 -9.06 -14.21
C LEU A 318 2.39 -7.88 -13.49
N TYR A 319 2.44 -7.85 -12.16
CA TYR A 319 1.93 -6.72 -11.38
C TYR A 319 2.68 -5.43 -11.69
N ASN A 320 4.02 -5.47 -11.69
CA ASN A 320 4.86 -4.31 -11.99
C ASN A 320 4.67 -3.83 -13.44
N GLN A 321 4.42 -4.75 -14.37
CA GLN A 321 4.13 -4.42 -15.76
C GLN A 321 2.77 -3.71 -15.89
N VAL A 322 1.72 -4.24 -15.24
CA VAL A 322 0.41 -3.56 -15.19
C VAL A 322 0.51 -2.17 -14.55
N TRP A 323 1.31 -2.05 -13.48
CA TRP A 323 1.57 -0.76 -12.84
C TRP A 323 2.29 0.22 -13.77
N GLY A 324 3.30 -0.25 -14.53
CA GLY A 324 3.99 0.54 -15.54
C GLY A 324 3.04 1.02 -16.65
N MET A 325 2.19 0.14 -17.16
CA MET A 325 1.17 0.52 -18.16
C MET A 325 0.21 1.60 -17.63
N PHE A 326 -0.18 1.52 -16.35
CA PHE A 326 -1.01 2.53 -15.71
C PHE A 326 -0.32 3.89 -15.65
N GLU A 327 0.95 3.91 -15.22
CA GLU A 327 1.77 5.12 -15.15
C GLU A 327 2.02 5.74 -16.54
N ASP A 328 2.38 4.93 -17.52
CA ASP A 328 2.68 5.39 -18.87
C ASP A 328 1.44 6.00 -19.53
N LEU A 329 0.27 5.38 -19.34
CA LEU A 329 -0.99 5.92 -19.84
C LEU A 329 -1.36 7.26 -19.18
N ALA A 330 -1.14 7.38 -17.86
CA ALA A 330 -1.33 8.65 -17.15
C ALA A 330 -0.41 9.74 -17.72
N ARG A 331 0.89 9.43 -17.89
CA ARG A 331 1.90 10.39 -18.36
C ARG A 331 1.70 10.82 -19.81
N THR A 332 1.41 9.90 -20.72
CA THR A 332 1.16 10.26 -22.14
C THR A 332 -0.10 11.11 -22.28
N THR A 333 -1.16 10.80 -21.50
CA THR A 333 -2.39 11.61 -21.51
C THR A 333 -2.14 13.01 -20.94
N ALA A 334 -1.35 13.12 -19.88
CA ALA A 334 -0.93 14.41 -19.32
C ALA A 334 -0.13 15.25 -20.32
N ALA A 335 0.78 14.62 -21.08
CA ALA A 335 1.55 15.28 -22.12
C ALA A 335 0.65 15.77 -23.27
N TYR A 336 -0.33 14.96 -23.68
CA TYR A 336 -1.35 15.35 -24.66
C TYR A 336 -2.17 16.56 -24.18
N ARG A 337 -2.76 16.49 -22.98
CA ARG A 337 -3.56 17.59 -22.40
C ARG A 337 -2.75 18.88 -22.29
N SER A 338 -1.51 18.79 -21.79
CA SER A 338 -0.60 19.95 -21.69
C SER A 338 -0.28 20.57 -23.06
N ALA A 339 -0.12 19.75 -24.10
CA ALA A 339 0.13 20.24 -25.46
C ALA A 339 -1.11 20.94 -26.06
N VAL A 340 -2.32 20.44 -25.77
CA VAL A 340 -3.57 21.09 -26.15
C VAL A 340 -3.73 22.42 -25.42
N ASP A 341 -3.53 22.46 -24.10
CA ASP A 341 -3.61 23.70 -23.30
C ASP A 341 -2.61 24.76 -23.79
N PHE A 342 -1.41 24.34 -24.17
CA PHE A 342 -0.41 25.21 -24.79
C PHE A 342 -0.88 25.76 -26.15
N ALA A 343 -1.47 24.90 -26.99
CA ALA A 343 -2.02 25.30 -28.28
C ALA A 343 -3.15 26.32 -28.12
N ASP A 344 -4.05 26.10 -27.15
CA ASP A 344 -5.14 27.04 -26.83
C ASP A 344 -4.62 28.38 -26.31
N SER A 345 -3.70 28.35 -25.34
CA SER A 345 -3.07 29.55 -24.80
C SER A 345 -2.35 30.37 -25.89
N ARG A 346 -1.74 29.68 -26.86
CA ARG A 346 -1.08 30.33 -27.99
C ARG A 346 -2.10 30.94 -28.95
N ARG A 347 -3.17 30.21 -29.28
CA ARG A 347 -4.26 30.68 -30.15
C ARG A 347 -4.90 31.94 -29.57
N GLU A 348 -5.19 31.94 -28.27
CA GLU A 348 -5.76 33.10 -27.57
C GLU A 348 -4.86 34.34 -27.69
N LYS A 349 -3.55 34.19 -27.41
CA LYS A 349 -2.57 35.29 -27.56
C LYS A 349 -2.49 35.83 -28.99
N GLU A 350 -2.51 34.95 -29.99
CA GLU A 350 -2.46 35.35 -31.40
C GLU A 350 -3.75 36.09 -31.80
N LEU A 351 -4.92 35.65 -31.34
CA LEU A 351 -6.20 36.33 -31.57
C LEU A 351 -6.25 37.70 -30.89
N ASP A 352 -5.82 37.80 -29.64
CA ASP A 352 -5.74 39.07 -28.91
C ASP A 352 -4.82 40.07 -29.60
N GLN A 353 -3.68 39.60 -30.11
CA GLN A 353 -2.75 40.44 -30.86
C GLN A 353 -3.42 41.00 -32.14
N VAL A 354 -4.15 40.17 -32.88
CA VAL A 354 -4.88 40.60 -34.09
C VAL A 354 -5.99 41.61 -33.76
N LEU A 355 -6.67 41.45 -32.62
CA LEU A 355 -7.70 42.38 -32.14
C LEU A 355 -7.11 43.69 -31.59
N SER A 356 -5.89 43.65 -31.05
CA SER A 356 -5.22 44.83 -30.50
C SER A 356 -4.84 45.87 -31.56
N ASP A 357 -4.51 45.44 -32.79
CA ASP A 357 -4.17 46.34 -33.90
C ASP A 357 -5.45 46.90 -34.58
N PRO A 358 -5.70 48.22 -34.55
CA PRO A 358 -6.86 48.84 -35.17
C PRO A 358 -7.00 48.58 -36.68
N ARG A 359 -5.91 48.30 -37.39
CA ARG A 359 -5.90 48.07 -38.85
C ARG A 359 -6.40 46.69 -39.26
N SER A 360 -6.32 45.71 -38.36
CA SER A 360 -6.75 44.33 -38.56
C SER A 360 -8.15 44.02 -38.02
N ARG A 361 -8.85 45.02 -37.44
CA ARG A 361 -10.20 44.83 -36.89
C ARG A 361 -11.30 44.66 -37.95
N ILE A 362 -11.17 45.34 -39.09
CA ILE A 362 -12.19 45.34 -40.16
C ILE A 362 -11.45 45.29 -41.51
N GLY A 363 -11.08 44.08 -41.96
CA GLY A 363 -10.43 43.88 -43.25
C GLY A 363 -9.81 42.49 -43.43
N GLY A 364 -9.60 42.05 -44.67
CA GLY A 364 -9.17 40.69 -45.01
C GLY A 364 -7.79 40.27 -44.47
N GLN A 365 -6.93 41.20 -44.05
CA GLN A 365 -5.68 40.88 -43.37
C GLN A 365 -5.91 40.33 -41.94
N GLY A 366 -6.91 40.85 -41.23
CA GLY A 366 -7.29 40.31 -39.91
C GLY A 366 -7.95 38.95 -40.02
N ASP A 367 -8.76 38.73 -41.06
CA ASP A 367 -9.35 37.41 -41.35
C ASP A 367 -8.25 36.38 -41.67
N ALA A 368 -7.29 36.72 -42.53
CA ALA A 368 -6.16 35.84 -42.87
C ALA A 368 -5.30 35.49 -41.64
N ALA A 369 -5.05 36.46 -40.74
CA ALA A 369 -4.29 36.21 -39.52
C ALA A 369 -5.03 35.30 -38.53
N ARG A 370 -6.36 35.45 -38.41
CA ARG A 370 -7.20 34.56 -37.59
C ARG A 370 -7.24 33.14 -38.14
N GLU A 371 -7.36 32.98 -39.46
CA GLU A 371 -7.29 31.66 -40.10
C GLU A 371 -5.90 31.02 -39.93
N ALA A 372 -4.81 31.77 -40.13
CA ALA A 372 -3.46 31.24 -39.90
C ALA A 372 -3.19 30.85 -38.43
N ALA A 373 -3.84 31.50 -37.46
CA ALA A 373 -3.79 31.10 -36.05
C ALA A 373 -4.59 29.80 -35.79
N ARG A 374 -5.75 29.64 -36.45
CA ARG A 374 -6.55 28.40 -36.40
C ARG A 374 -5.80 27.22 -37.02
N GLU A 375 -5.21 27.39 -38.20
CA GLU A 375 -4.43 26.34 -38.85
C GLU A 375 -3.26 25.87 -37.98
N ARG A 376 -2.55 26.80 -37.32
CA ARG A 376 -1.44 26.46 -36.41
C ARG A 376 -1.92 25.75 -35.15
N TYR A 377 -3.06 26.15 -34.59
CA TYR A 377 -3.70 25.44 -33.49
C TYR A 377 -4.05 24.00 -33.89
N GLU A 378 -4.73 23.81 -35.02
CA GLU A 378 -5.12 22.50 -35.53
C GLU A 378 -3.90 21.61 -35.78
N GLN A 379 -2.81 22.16 -36.35
CA GLN A 379 -1.56 21.43 -36.54
C GLN A 379 -0.93 20.97 -35.22
N LEU A 380 -0.90 21.81 -34.19
CA LEU A 380 -0.34 21.45 -32.88
C LEU A 380 -1.19 20.37 -32.19
N VAL A 381 -2.52 20.52 -32.18
CA VAL A 381 -3.44 19.54 -31.59
C VAL A 381 -3.37 18.21 -32.35
N SER A 382 -3.36 18.24 -33.69
CA SER A 382 -3.21 17.03 -34.51
C SER A 382 -1.89 16.33 -34.21
N ARG A 383 -0.79 17.07 -34.07
CA ARG A 383 0.51 16.47 -33.77
C ARG A 383 0.55 15.87 -32.36
N ALA A 384 -0.04 16.53 -31.37
CA ALA A 384 -0.17 15.99 -30.03
C ALA A 384 -1.00 14.69 -30.04
N ARG A 385 -2.10 14.67 -30.79
CA ARG A 385 -2.96 13.50 -30.95
C ARG A 385 -2.23 12.32 -31.60
N GLU A 386 -1.45 12.56 -32.65
CA GLU A 386 -0.63 11.52 -33.28
C GLU A 386 0.39 10.87 -32.33
N VAL A 387 0.92 11.63 -31.37
CA VAL A 387 1.83 11.09 -30.36
C VAL A 387 1.06 10.22 -29.37
N LEU A 388 -0.06 10.72 -28.84
CA LEU A 388 -0.93 9.96 -27.95
C LEU A 388 -1.40 8.64 -28.60
N ASP A 389 -1.91 8.70 -29.83
CA ASP A 389 -2.42 7.52 -30.53
C ASP A 389 -1.32 6.46 -30.75
N ARG A 390 -0.06 6.89 -30.94
CA ARG A 390 1.09 5.98 -31.04
C ARG A 390 1.39 5.30 -29.70
N ASP A 391 1.42 6.07 -28.62
CA ASP A 391 1.72 5.55 -27.28
C ASP A 391 0.61 4.60 -26.82
N VAL A 392 -0.66 4.97 -27.05
CA VAL A 392 -1.83 4.11 -26.79
C VAL A 392 -1.75 2.82 -27.62
N ALA A 393 -1.34 2.88 -28.90
CA ALA A 393 -1.15 1.68 -29.72
C ALA A 393 -0.06 0.75 -29.17
N GLN A 394 1.01 1.29 -28.60
CA GLN A 394 2.05 0.51 -27.94
C GLN A 394 1.51 -0.18 -26.67
N LEU A 395 0.80 0.58 -25.82
CA LEU A 395 0.20 0.04 -24.59
C LEU A 395 -0.88 -1.01 -24.89
N LEU A 396 -1.64 -0.85 -25.98
CA LEU A 396 -2.59 -1.86 -26.45
C LEU A 396 -1.87 -3.17 -26.83
N ALA A 397 -0.77 -3.08 -27.57
CA ALA A 397 0.03 -4.25 -27.92
C ALA A 397 0.61 -4.95 -26.69
N GLU A 398 0.94 -4.19 -25.65
CA GLU A 398 1.37 -4.75 -24.37
C GLU A 398 0.23 -5.45 -23.64
N ALA A 399 -0.95 -4.82 -23.56
CA ALA A 399 -2.15 -5.40 -22.96
C ALA A 399 -2.55 -6.74 -23.63
N GLU A 400 -2.43 -6.84 -24.95
CA GLU A 400 -2.72 -8.07 -25.71
C GLU A 400 -1.85 -9.27 -25.30
N VAL A 401 -0.64 -9.02 -24.82
CA VAL A 401 0.29 -10.08 -24.35
C VAL A 401 0.15 -10.31 -22.85
N VAL A 402 -0.06 -9.24 -22.07
CA VAL A 402 -0.15 -9.30 -20.60
C VAL A 402 -1.45 -9.94 -20.14
N GLU A 403 -2.62 -9.51 -20.65
CA GLU A 403 -3.93 -9.96 -20.16
C GLU A 403 -4.10 -11.49 -20.20
N PRO A 404 -3.75 -12.22 -21.30
CA PRO A 404 -3.84 -13.68 -21.32
C PRO A 404 -2.88 -14.39 -20.35
N ALA A 405 -1.79 -13.73 -19.93
CA ALA A 405 -0.80 -14.28 -19.01
C ALA A 405 -1.15 -14.01 -17.54
N LEU A 406 -2.16 -13.17 -17.26
CA LEU A 406 -2.55 -12.83 -15.90
C LEU A 406 -3.06 -14.06 -15.12
N PRO A 407 -2.60 -14.27 -13.88
CA PRO A 407 -3.14 -15.31 -13.01
C PRO A 407 -4.60 -14.99 -12.66
N ALA A 408 -5.36 -15.98 -12.16
CA ALA A 408 -6.78 -15.83 -11.82
C ALA A 408 -7.06 -14.61 -10.91
N ALA A 409 -6.16 -14.28 -9.99
CA ALA A 409 -6.30 -13.10 -9.14
C ALA A 409 -6.37 -11.77 -9.91
N TYR A 410 -5.64 -11.67 -11.03
CA TYR A 410 -5.48 -10.44 -11.81
C TYR A 410 -6.32 -10.47 -13.09
N ALA A 411 -6.76 -11.65 -13.52
CA ALA A 411 -7.45 -11.85 -14.79
C ALA A 411 -8.94 -11.46 -14.74
N ARG A 412 -9.51 -10.99 -15.85
CA ARG A 412 -10.97 -10.80 -15.98
C ARG A 412 -11.73 -12.13 -15.87
N TRP A 413 -13.03 -12.08 -15.59
CA TRP A 413 -13.87 -13.29 -15.48
C TRP A 413 -14.07 -14.05 -16.79
N ASP A 414 -13.88 -13.40 -17.94
CA ASP A 414 -13.88 -14.02 -19.28
C ASP A 414 -12.52 -14.63 -19.66
N ASN A 415 -11.48 -14.43 -18.83
CA ASN A 415 -10.16 -14.96 -19.11
C ASN A 415 -10.14 -16.50 -19.06
N PRO A 416 -9.51 -17.18 -20.03
CA PRO A 416 -9.42 -18.64 -20.06
C PRO A 416 -8.82 -19.29 -18.81
N VAL A 417 -7.99 -18.56 -18.02
CA VAL A 417 -7.36 -19.06 -16.78
C VAL A 417 -8.37 -19.67 -15.81
N TRP A 418 -9.62 -19.17 -15.79
CA TRP A 418 -10.67 -19.67 -14.92
C TRP A 418 -11.14 -21.10 -15.26
N HIS A 419 -10.97 -21.56 -16.50
CA HIS A 419 -11.33 -22.93 -16.89
C HIS A 419 -10.40 -23.98 -16.27
N ALA A 420 -9.15 -23.59 -16.00
CA ALA A 420 -8.15 -24.41 -15.33
C ALA A 420 -7.99 -24.03 -13.85
N TYR A 421 -8.95 -23.28 -13.29
CA TYR A 421 -8.90 -22.79 -11.92
C TYR A 421 -8.62 -23.93 -10.92
N ARG A 422 -7.80 -23.61 -9.92
CA ARG A 422 -7.50 -24.43 -8.75
C ARG A 422 -7.42 -23.49 -7.55
N VAL A 423 -7.91 -23.94 -6.40
CA VAL A 423 -7.78 -23.20 -5.15
C VAL A 423 -6.29 -23.03 -4.84
N PRO A 424 -5.81 -21.80 -4.61
CA PRO A 424 -4.40 -21.54 -4.39
C PRO A 424 -3.94 -22.06 -3.02
N MET A 425 -2.64 -22.27 -2.88
CA MET A 425 -2.01 -22.67 -1.62
C MET A 425 -1.43 -21.48 -0.83
N GLU A 426 -1.27 -20.34 -1.49
CA GLU A 426 -0.73 -19.11 -0.93
C GLU A 426 -1.61 -17.93 -1.35
N ILE A 427 -1.66 -16.89 -0.52
CA ILE A 427 -2.38 -15.65 -0.85
C ILE A 427 -1.59 -14.93 -1.95
N PRO A 428 -2.22 -14.56 -3.09
CA PRO A 428 -1.55 -13.81 -4.13
C PRO A 428 -1.24 -12.38 -3.67
N MET A 429 -0.29 -11.76 -4.35
CA MET A 429 0.21 -10.44 -4.00
C MET A 429 -0.86 -9.34 -4.16
N ALA A 430 -1.78 -9.51 -5.12
CA ALA A 430 -2.80 -8.52 -5.45
C ALA A 430 -4.10 -9.17 -5.95
N LEU A 431 -5.10 -8.32 -6.18
CA LEU A 431 -6.42 -8.68 -6.68
C LEU A 431 -6.89 -7.62 -7.67
N ARG A 432 -7.46 -8.02 -8.80
CA ARG A 432 -8.18 -7.08 -9.67
C ARG A 432 -9.54 -6.73 -9.09
N LEU A 433 -9.77 -5.45 -8.88
CA LEU A 433 -11.09 -4.90 -8.53
C LEU A 433 -11.88 -4.51 -9.77
N GLY A 434 -11.25 -4.04 -10.84
CA GLY A 434 -11.97 -3.65 -12.05
C GLY A 434 -10.99 -3.20 -13.11
N ASP A 435 -11.47 -2.37 -14.01
CA ASP A 435 -10.68 -1.81 -15.11
C ASP A 435 -10.71 -0.29 -15.08
N LEU A 436 -9.60 0.33 -15.47
CA LEU A 436 -9.45 1.78 -15.56
C LEU A 436 -9.20 2.18 -17.01
N HIS A 437 -9.82 3.28 -17.43
CA HIS A 437 -9.46 3.95 -18.68
C HIS A 437 -9.62 5.46 -18.57
N LEU A 438 -9.01 6.16 -19.53
CA LEU A 438 -9.18 7.61 -19.71
C LEU A 438 -10.03 7.87 -20.95
N PRO A 439 -10.79 8.98 -21.01
CA PRO A 439 -11.62 9.32 -22.18
C PRO A 439 -10.82 9.41 -23.49
N GLU A 440 -9.57 9.88 -23.42
CA GLU A 440 -8.70 10.02 -24.59
C GLU A 440 -8.15 8.68 -25.10
N ALA A 441 -8.24 7.63 -24.28
CA ALA A 441 -7.72 6.30 -24.55
C ALA A 441 -8.76 5.22 -24.19
N ASP A 442 -9.99 5.39 -24.68
CA ASP A 442 -11.14 4.51 -24.44
C ASP A 442 -10.98 3.09 -24.99
N ARG A 443 -9.92 2.80 -25.75
CA ARG A 443 -9.66 1.45 -26.29
C ARG A 443 -8.86 0.56 -25.35
N ILE A 444 -8.10 1.15 -24.41
CA ILE A 444 -7.29 0.40 -23.46
C ILE A 444 -8.01 0.29 -22.13
N ARG A 445 -7.90 -0.88 -21.49
CA ARG A 445 -8.41 -1.16 -20.15
C ARG A 445 -7.23 -1.61 -19.30
N VAL A 446 -6.87 -0.79 -18.33
CA VAL A 446 -5.78 -1.08 -17.40
C VAL A 446 -6.37 -1.78 -16.17
N PRO A 447 -5.91 -2.99 -15.80
CA PRO A 447 -6.42 -3.67 -14.62
C PRO A 447 -6.19 -2.85 -13.33
N MET A 448 -7.25 -2.58 -12.57
CA MET A 448 -7.14 -1.97 -11.24
C MET A 448 -6.75 -3.04 -10.22
N LEU A 449 -5.45 -3.15 -9.93
CA LEU A 449 -4.93 -4.12 -8.97
C LEU A 449 -4.74 -3.49 -7.57
N VAL A 450 -5.29 -4.13 -6.55
CA VAL A 450 -5.08 -3.77 -5.13
C VAL A 450 -4.31 -4.87 -4.41
N ARG A 451 -3.43 -4.50 -3.48
CA ARG A 451 -2.64 -5.46 -2.69
C ARG A 451 -3.52 -6.27 -1.74
N LEU A 452 -3.10 -7.51 -1.47
CA LEU A 452 -3.69 -8.36 -0.44
C LEU A 452 -2.72 -8.52 0.75
N PRO A 453 -3.25 -8.63 2.00
CA PRO A 453 -4.66 -8.49 2.37
C PRO A 453 -5.17 -7.05 2.13
N LEU A 454 -6.49 -6.88 2.00
CA LEU A 454 -7.08 -5.57 1.72
C LEU A 454 -6.74 -4.59 2.86
N GLU A 455 -6.19 -3.42 2.53
CA GLU A 455 -5.88 -2.41 3.55
C GLU A 455 -7.09 -1.57 3.93
N ARG A 456 -8.08 -1.48 3.03
CA ARG A 456 -9.30 -0.71 3.19
C ARG A 456 -10.47 -1.59 2.78
N GLY A 457 -11.56 -1.46 3.51
CA GLY A 457 -12.83 -2.02 3.07
C GLY A 457 -13.32 -1.33 1.79
N LEU A 458 -14.38 -1.88 1.19
CA LEU A 458 -14.94 -1.41 -0.06
C LEU A 458 -16.30 -0.77 0.18
N TRP A 459 -16.57 0.35 -0.49
CA TRP A 459 -17.90 0.91 -0.60
C TRP A 459 -18.33 0.83 -2.06
N ILE A 460 -19.39 0.09 -2.34
CA ILE A 460 -20.01 0.01 -3.66
C ILE A 460 -21.22 0.92 -3.65
N ASP A 461 -21.13 2.02 -4.40
CA ASP A 461 -22.14 3.07 -4.43
C ASP A 461 -23.38 2.60 -5.18
N SER A 462 -24.47 2.37 -4.44
CA SER A 462 -25.76 2.00 -5.03
C SER A 462 -26.71 3.18 -5.23
N GLY A 463 -26.23 4.40 -4.99
CA GLY A 463 -26.99 5.63 -5.19
C GLY A 463 -27.12 6.02 -6.66
N ARG A 464 -27.94 7.03 -6.94
CA ARG A 464 -28.17 7.48 -8.32
C ARG A 464 -26.86 8.01 -8.92
N SER A 465 -26.31 7.28 -9.90
CA SER A 465 -25.22 7.76 -10.73
C SER A 465 -25.80 8.36 -12.02
N ALA A 466 -25.37 9.57 -12.36
CA ALA A 466 -25.51 10.09 -13.72
C ALA A 466 -24.46 9.39 -14.57
N SER A 467 -24.88 8.47 -15.43
CA SER A 467 -23.94 7.88 -16.41
C SER A 467 -23.33 8.98 -17.29
N SER A 468 -22.13 8.74 -17.83
CA SER A 468 -21.50 9.62 -18.82
C SER A 468 -22.40 9.94 -20.02
N ASP A 469 -23.35 9.05 -20.31
CA ASP A 469 -24.32 9.15 -21.41
C ASP A 469 -25.63 9.88 -21.03
N GLY A 470 -25.73 10.40 -19.81
CA GLY A 470 -26.89 11.15 -19.33
C GLY A 470 -28.15 10.30 -19.07
N ALA A 471 -28.06 8.97 -19.18
CA ALA A 471 -29.14 8.06 -18.82
C ALA A 471 -29.19 7.88 -17.31
N VAL A 472 -30.33 8.22 -16.70
CA VAL A 472 -30.61 7.96 -15.28
C VAL A 472 -30.96 6.49 -15.13
N THR A 473 -30.10 5.74 -14.45
CA THR A 473 -30.37 4.34 -14.11
C THR A 473 -31.39 4.29 -12.96
N ASP A 474 -32.34 3.35 -13.01
CA ASP A 474 -33.34 3.17 -11.95
C ASP A 474 -32.65 2.80 -10.62
N SER A 475 -33.12 3.34 -9.50
CA SER A 475 -32.53 3.12 -8.17
C SER A 475 -32.60 1.65 -7.73
N HIS A 476 -33.60 0.89 -8.18
CA HIS A 476 -33.65 -0.56 -7.94
C HIS A 476 -32.62 -1.31 -8.77
N GLU A 477 -32.44 -0.93 -10.03
CA GLU A 477 -31.43 -1.51 -10.91
C GLU A 477 -30.01 -1.23 -10.40
N MET A 478 -29.75 -0.01 -9.94
CA MET A 478 -28.45 0.37 -9.35
C MET A 478 -28.12 -0.45 -8.10
N ARG A 479 -29.10 -0.65 -7.20
CA ARG A 479 -28.94 -1.54 -6.03
C ARG A 479 -28.65 -2.98 -6.42
N ARG A 480 -29.34 -3.51 -7.43
CA ARG A 480 -29.07 -4.84 -7.98
C ARG A 480 -27.64 -4.94 -8.53
N LEU A 481 -27.22 -4.01 -9.38
CA LEU A 481 -25.86 -3.98 -9.95
C LEU A 481 -24.79 -3.80 -8.87
N GLY A 482 -25.06 -2.99 -7.84
CA GLY A 482 -24.23 -2.83 -6.64
C GLY A 482 -23.96 -4.17 -5.96
N LEU A 483 -25.02 -4.94 -5.75
CA LEU A 483 -24.91 -6.24 -5.10
C LEU A 483 -24.29 -7.32 -6.01
N ASP A 484 -24.57 -7.31 -7.31
CA ASP A 484 -23.91 -8.18 -8.28
C ASP A 484 -22.39 -7.91 -8.32
N THR A 485 -21.99 -6.64 -8.25
CA THR A 485 -20.58 -6.21 -8.13
C THR A 485 -19.96 -6.73 -6.84
N ALA A 486 -20.66 -6.58 -5.69
CA ALA A 486 -20.21 -7.10 -4.40
C ALA A 486 -19.99 -8.62 -4.42
N VAL A 487 -20.93 -9.36 -5.03
CA VAL A 487 -20.85 -10.81 -5.19
C VAL A 487 -19.67 -11.21 -6.08
N ALA A 488 -19.42 -10.48 -7.18
CA ALA A 488 -18.27 -10.72 -8.04
C ALA A 488 -16.95 -10.52 -7.28
N HIS A 489 -16.81 -9.46 -6.48
CA HIS A 489 -15.62 -9.24 -5.65
C HIS A 489 -15.46 -10.29 -4.54
N ALA A 490 -16.54 -10.61 -3.82
CA ALA A 490 -16.52 -11.59 -2.74
C ALA A 490 -16.17 -12.99 -3.26
N ALA A 491 -16.72 -13.39 -4.41
CA ALA A 491 -16.38 -14.66 -5.04
C ALA A 491 -14.94 -14.69 -5.52
N ARG A 492 -14.40 -13.57 -6.03
CA ARG A 492 -12.99 -13.48 -6.40
C ARG A 492 -12.09 -13.61 -5.18
N LEU A 493 -12.39 -12.89 -4.10
CA LEU A 493 -11.66 -13.02 -2.82
C LEU A 493 -11.67 -14.47 -2.32
N LEU A 494 -12.84 -15.11 -2.27
CA LEU A 494 -12.96 -16.53 -1.93
C LEU A 494 -12.14 -17.45 -2.84
N ALA A 495 -12.01 -17.11 -4.12
CA ALA A 495 -11.27 -17.91 -5.09
C ALA A 495 -9.75 -17.74 -5.00
N VAL A 496 -9.27 -16.60 -4.51
CA VAL A 496 -7.83 -16.31 -4.48
C VAL A 496 -7.17 -16.60 -3.13
N TYR A 497 -7.95 -16.83 -2.08
CA TYR A 497 -7.41 -17.23 -0.79
C TYR A 497 -7.28 -18.76 -0.68
N PRO A 498 -6.29 -19.26 0.09
CA PRO A 498 -6.22 -20.67 0.42
C PRO A 498 -7.48 -21.19 1.12
N ALA A 499 -7.74 -22.49 0.95
CA ALA A 499 -8.91 -23.12 1.56
C ALA A 499 -8.88 -22.96 3.09
N GLY A 500 -9.93 -22.35 3.63
CA GLY A 500 -10.06 -22.12 5.08
C GLY A 500 -9.38 -20.85 5.59
N GLU A 501 -8.68 -20.08 4.76
CA GLU A 501 -8.02 -18.82 5.16
C GLU A 501 -8.86 -17.56 4.92
N PHE A 502 -10.05 -17.70 4.30
CA PHE A 502 -10.97 -16.59 4.06
C PHE A 502 -12.43 -17.00 4.30
N THR A 503 -13.14 -16.17 5.07
CA THR A 503 -14.51 -16.41 5.52
C THR A 503 -15.38 -15.20 5.23
N VAL A 504 -16.60 -15.44 4.71
CA VAL A 504 -17.52 -14.38 4.29
C VAL A 504 -18.80 -14.43 5.13
N HIS A 505 -19.18 -13.28 5.67
CA HIS A 505 -20.43 -13.00 6.37
C HIS A 505 -21.27 -12.02 5.55
N VAL A 506 -22.59 -12.12 5.69
CA VAL A 506 -23.52 -11.24 4.97
C VAL A 506 -24.60 -10.74 5.94
N ILE A 507 -24.84 -9.43 5.92
CA ILE A 507 -25.99 -8.78 6.57
C ILE A 507 -26.89 -8.24 5.45
N ASP A 508 -28.17 -8.65 5.44
CA ASP A 508 -29.17 -8.27 4.46
C ASP A 508 -30.54 -8.14 5.17
N PRO A 509 -30.76 -7.10 6.00
CA PRO A 509 -31.80 -7.11 7.02
C PRO A 509 -33.22 -7.28 6.47
N ALA A 510 -33.60 -6.54 5.41
CA ALA A 510 -34.90 -6.69 4.75
C ALA A 510 -34.94 -7.87 3.76
N GLY A 511 -33.79 -8.43 3.39
CA GLY A 511 -33.75 -9.53 2.45
C GLY A 511 -33.79 -9.16 0.99
N ALA A 512 -33.66 -7.88 0.67
CA ALA A 512 -33.74 -7.36 -0.69
C ALA A 512 -32.67 -7.97 -1.60
N GLY A 513 -31.54 -8.40 -1.04
CA GLY A 513 -30.41 -8.95 -1.77
C GLY A 513 -30.49 -10.44 -2.13
N THR A 514 -31.56 -11.13 -1.75
CA THR A 514 -31.66 -12.61 -1.82
C THR A 514 -31.28 -13.18 -3.19
N GLN A 515 -31.74 -12.57 -4.29
CA GLN A 515 -31.49 -13.07 -5.64
C GLN A 515 -30.02 -12.92 -6.05
N ALA A 516 -29.43 -11.75 -5.85
CA ALA A 516 -28.04 -11.47 -6.22
C ALA A 516 -27.05 -12.27 -5.35
N LEU A 517 -27.35 -12.44 -4.06
CA LEU A 517 -26.53 -13.22 -3.12
C LEU A 517 -26.63 -14.75 -3.31
N ALA A 518 -27.54 -15.23 -4.15
CA ALA A 518 -27.78 -16.66 -4.35
C ALA A 518 -26.51 -17.47 -4.70
N PRO A 519 -25.57 -17.01 -5.55
CA PRO A 519 -24.34 -17.75 -5.84
C PRO A 519 -23.49 -18.03 -4.60
N LEU A 520 -23.41 -17.08 -3.66
CA LEU A 520 -22.65 -17.26 -2.42
C LEU A 520 -23.42 -18.13 -1.42
N ALA A 521 -24.71 -17.84 -1.24
CA ALA A 521 -25.54 -18.52 -0.24
C ALA A 521 -25.79 -19.99 -0.59
N GLN A 522 -26.07 -20.30 -1.85
CA GLN A 522 -26.31 -21.67 -2.32
C GLN A 522 -24.99 -22.43 -2.58
N GLY A 523 -23.90 -21.69 -2.86
CA GLY A 523 -22.58 -22.26 -3.08
C GLY A 523 -21.91 -22.84 -1.82
N GLY A 524 -22.46 -22.60 -0.63
CA GLY A 524 -21.91 -23.12 0.63
C GLY A 524 -20.60 -22.47 1.05
N VAL A 525 -20.33 -21.24 0.60
CA VAL A 525 -19.09 -20.50 0.87
C VAL A 525 -19.25 -19.42 1.95
N LEU A 526 -20.48 -19.18 2.43
CA LEU A 526 -20.73 -18.27 3.55
C LEU A 526 -20.51 -18.97 4.89
N ALA A 527 -20.08 -18.22 5.90
CA ALA A 527 -19.93 -18.71 7.27
C ALA A 527 -21.26 -19.16 7.89
N ALA A 528 -22.33 -18.44 7.53
CA ALA A 528 -23.70 -18.67 7.96
C ALA A 528 -24.66 -18.11 6.88
N PRO A 529 -25.96 -18.47 6.91
CA PRO A 529 -26.96 -17.81 6.08
C PRO A 529 -26.95 -16.28 6.29
N PRO A 530 -27.29 -15.47 5.26
CA PRO A 530 -27.35 -14.02 5.40
C PRO A 530 -28.22 -13.60 6.59
N ALA A 531 -27.65 -12.74 7.45
CA ALA A 531 -28.34 -12.29 8.65
C ALA A 531 -29.54 -11.39 8.29
N ARG A 532 -30.68 -11.66 8.93
CA ARG A 532 -31.96 -10.97 8.70
C ARG A 532 -32.42 -10.23 9.95
N GLY A 533 -33.07 -9.08 9.74
CA GLY A 533 -33.58 -8.21 10.79
C GLY A 533 -32.49 -7.65 11.73
N ALA A 534 -32.90 -6.78 12.66
CA ALA A 534 -31.99 -6.10 13.57
C ALA A 534 -31.22 -7.05 14.50
N GLY A 535 -31.86 -8.15 14.94
CA GLY A 535 -31.20 -9.14 15.80
C GLY A 535 -30.04 -9.85 15.10
N GLY A 536 -30.25 -10.33 13.87
CA GLY A 536 -29.19 -10.95 13.08
C GLY A 536 -28.04 -9.98 12.77
N THR A 537 -28.37 -8.72 12.46
CA THR A 537 -27.38 -7.65 12.27
C THR A 537 -26.51 -7.47 13.52
N ALA A 538 -27.15 -7.31 14.69
CA ALA A 538 -26.45 -7.11 15.96
C ALA A 538 -25.56 -8.31 16.33
N ASP A 539 -26.03 -9.54 16.08
CA ASP A 539 -25.27 -10.76 16.36
C ASP A 539 -23.99 -10.86 15.52
N VAL A 540 -24.08 -10.61 14.20
CA VAL A 540 -22.91 -10.67 13.31
C VAL A 540 -21.90 -9.57 13.66
N LEU A 541 -22.37 -8.33 13.85
CA LEU A 541 -21.50 -7.22 14.23
C LEU A 541 -20.85 -7.45 15.59
N GLY A 542 -21.61 -7.92 16.58
CA GLY A 542 -21.10 -8.25 17.91
C GLY A 542 -19.96 -9.27 17.87
N ARG A 543 -20.15 -10.39 17.16
CA ARG A 543 -19.11 -11.43 17.03
C ARG A 543 -17.84 -10.92 16.35
N LEU A 544 -17.98 -10.12 15.29
CA LEU A 544 -16.83 -9.58 14.56
C LEU A 544 -16.11 -8.50 15.38
N THR A 545 -16.83 -7.64 16.10
CA THR A 545 -16.23 -6.67 17.03
C THR A 545 -15.45 -7.38 18.14
N GLU A 546 -16.05 -8.38 18.79
CA GLU A 546 -15.38 -9.18 19.84
C GLU A 546 -14.11 -9.86 19.29
N ARG A 547 -14.18 -10.41 18.07
CA ARG A 547 -13.01 -10.97 17.40
C ARG A 547 -11.89 -9.93 17.24
N VAL A 548 -12.21 -8.74 16.76
CA VAL A 548 -11.22 -7.66 16.57
C VAL A 548 -10.55 -7.34 17.91
N ASP A 549 -11.34 -7.15 18.96
CA ASP A 549 -10.83 -6.83 20.31
C ASP A 549 -9.88 -7.91 20.82
N LEU A 550 -10.26 -9.18 20.71
CA LEU A 550 -9.45 -10.31 21.17
C LEU A 550 -8.12 -10.42 20.43
N VAL A 551 -8.14 -10.29 19.09
CA VAL A 551 -6.90 -10.36 18.29
C VAL A 551 -6.01 -9.16 18.54
N GLN A 552 -6.57 -7.97 18.63
CA GLN A 552 -5.79 -6.78 18.95
C GLN A 552 -5.15 -6.85 20.33
N MET A 553 -5.88 -7.34 21.34
CA MET A 553 -5.32 -7.57 22.67
C MET A 553 -4.15 -8.56 22.64
N ALA A 554 -4.30 -9.67 21.91
CA ALA A 554 -3.24 -10.68 21.76
C ALA A 554 -1.99 -10.09 21.07
N LEU A 555 -2.17 -9.31 20.01
CA LEU A 555 -1.08 -8.64 19.29
C LEU A 555 -0.39 -7.58 20.14
N ARG A 556 -1.15 -6.70 20.81
CA ARG A 556 -0.58 -5.67 21.72
C ARG A 556 0.12 -6.27 22.92
N GLY A 557 -0.37 -7.41 23.42
CA GLY A 557 0.26 -8.16 24.51
C GLY A 557 1.50 -8.96 24.08
N GLY A 558 1.85 -8.99 22.79
CA GLY A 558 2.95 -9.80 22.26
C GLY A 558 2.74 -11.31 22.42
N ALA A 559 1.49 -11.75 22.57
CA ALA A 559 1.11 -13.13 22.84
C ALA A 559 0.09 -13.64 21.80
N PRO A 560 0.47 -13.73 20.50
CA PRO A 560 -0.43 -14.18 19.44
C PRO A 560 -0.94 -15.62 19.66
N ASP A 561 -0.18 -16.45 20.39
CA ASP A 561 -0.55 -17.83 20.75
C ASP A 561 -1.57 -17.89 21.92
N ALA A 562 -1.88 -16.76 22.56
CA ALA A 562 -2.83 -16.69 23.67
C ALA A 562 -4.29 -16.50 23.21
N LEU A 563 -4.56 -16.61 21.91
CA LEU A 563 -5.92 -16.54 21.39
C LEU A 563 -6.77 -17.70 21.93
N PRO A 564 -8.08 -17.46 22.20
CA PRO A 564 -8.96 -18.52 22.67
C PRO A 564 -8.94 -19.75 21.75
N PRO A 565 -8.89 -20.97 22.30
CA PRO A 565 -8.94 -22.18 21.49
C PRO A 565 -10.25 -22.23 20.70
N GLY A 566 -10.14 -22.42 19.38
CA GLY A 566 -11.29 -22.44 18.47
C GLY A 566 -11.67 -21.08 17.87
N LEU A 567 -10.94 -19.99 18.17
CA LEU A 567 -11.09 -18.74 17.44
C LEU A 567 -10.68 -18.92 15.97
N ASP A 568 -11.57 -18.55 15.06
CA ASP A 568 -11.28 -18.55 13.62
C ASP A 568 -10.20 -17.50 13.30
N THR A 569 -9.03 -17.96 12.86
CA THR A 569 -7.90 -17.10 12.48
C THR A 569 -7.94 -16.65 11.02
N SER A 570 -8.91 -17.13 10.23
CA SER A 570 -9.06 -16.73 8.84
C SER A 570 -9.38 -15.24 8.71
N GLN A 571 -9.01 -14.69 7.55
CA GLN A 571 -9.43 -13.37 7.13
C GLN A 571 -10.96 -13.37 6.97
N GLN A 572 -11.61 -12.31 7.41
CA GLN A 572 -13.07 -12.18 7.41
C GLN A 572 -13.48 -11.06 6.47
N LEU A 573 -14.51 -11.30 5.67
CA LEU A 573 -15.20 -10.27 4.90
C LEU A 573 -16.64 -10.16 5.40
N LEU A 574 -17.06 -8.97 5.78
CA LEU A 574 -18.46 -8.65 6.07
C LEU A 574 -19.05 -7.87 4.89
N ILE A 575 -20.00 -8.50 4.20
CA ILE A 575 -20.83 -7.82 3.19
C ILE A 575 -22.04 -7.23 3.90
N VAL A 576 -22.23 -5.92 3.79
CA VAL A 576 -23.37 -5.19 4.33
C VAL A 576 -24.22 -4.67 3.18
N ASN A 577 -25.44 -5.20 3.08
CA ASN A 577 -26.45 -4.73 2.14
C ASN A 577 -27.58 -4.02 2.89
N ASP A 578 -28.38 -3.26 2.14
CA ASP A 578 -29.65 -2.67 2.62
C ASP A 578 -29.45 -1.67 3.78
N PHE A 579 -28.23 -1.15 3.93
CA PHE A 579 -27.96 -0.02 4.81
C PHE A 579 -28.69 1.23 4.28
N PRO A 580 -29.40 1.99 5.12
CA PRO A 580 -29.41 1.94 6.60
C PRO A 580 -30.51 1.08 7.25
N HIS A 581 -31.36 0.39 6.49
CA HIS A 581 -32.47 -0.37 7.04
C HIS A 581 -32.00 -1.51 7.96
N GLY A 582 -32.54 -1.56 9.17
CA GLY A 582 -32.16 -2.57 10.17
C GLY A 582 -30.86 -2.28 10.93
N PHE A 583 -30.31 -1.05 10.80
CA PHE A 583 -29.15 -0.58 11.56
C PHE A 583 -29.55 0.52 12.56
N ASP A 584 -29.30 0.26 13.84
CA ASP A 584 -29.40 1.27 14.90
C ASP A 584 -28.05 1.99 15.11
N ASP A 585 -28.04 3.03 15.94
CA ASP A 585 -26.82 3.83 16.21
C ASP A 585 -25.66 2.99 16.73
N ARG A 586 -25.95 1.91 17.48
CA ARG A 586 -24.93 0.98 17.97
C ARG A 586 -24.31 0.21 16.80
N ALA A 587 -25.13 -0.33 15.90
CA ALA A 587 -24.66 -1.05 14.72
C ALA A 587 -23.80 -0.14 13.83
N VAL A 588 -24.19 1.12 13.63
CA VAL A 588 -23.39 2.10 12.86
C VAL A 588 -22.02 2.33 13.52
N ASN A 589 -21.98 2.49 14.85
CA ASN A 589 -20.72 2.64 15.57
C ASN A 589 -19.83 1.40 15.46
N GLN A 590 -20.40 0.20 15.48
CA GLN A 590 -19.66 -1.05 15.26
C GLN A 590 -19.13 -1.14 13.83
N LEU A 591 -19.92 -0.77 12.81
CA LEU A 591 -19.44 -0.71 11.43
C LEU A 591 -18.24 0.21 11.27
N ARG A 592 -18.28 1.40 11.89
CA ARG A 592 -17.15 2.34 11.92
C ARG A 592 -15.93 1.72 12.59
N TYR A 593 -16.11 1.13 13.76
CA TYR A 593 -15.02 0.44 14.46
C TYR A 593 -14.40 -0.67 13.59
N LEU A 594 -15.22 -1.50 12.95
CA LEU A 594 -14.75 -2.55 12.05
C LEU A 594 -14.03 -1.99 10.82
N ALA A 595 -14.47 -0.86 10.28
CA ALA A 595 -13.80 -0.21 9.14
C ALA A 595 -12.42 0.37 9.53
N ASP A 596 -12.30 0.94 10.73
CA ASP A 596 -11.08 1.59 11.20
C ASP A 596 -10.05 0.58 11.74
N GLU A 597 -10.51 -0.38 12.54
CA GLU A 597 -9.66 -1.28 13.35
C GLU A 597 -9.61 -2.72 12.81
N GLY A 598 -10.60 -3.12 12.03
CA GLY A 598 -10.73 -4.46 11.48
C GLY A 598 -9.62 -4.87 10.51
N PRO A 599 -9.24 -4.05 9.51
CA PRO A 599 -8.25 -4.47 8.50
C PRO A 599 -6.91 -4.89 9.09
N ALA A 600 -6.46 -4.24 10.16
CA ALA A 600 -5.22 -4.56 10.87
C ALA A 600 -5.18 -5.97 11.47
N VAL A 601 -6.35 -6.57 11.71
CA VAL A 601 -6.52 -7.92 12.28
C VAL A 601 -7.30 -8.85 11.36
N GLY A 602 -7.42 -8.48 10.08
CA GLY A 602 -8.02 -9.30 9.05
C GLY A 602 -9.54 -9.36 9.04
N VAL A 603 -10.22 -8.28 9.46
CA VAL A 603 -11.67 -8.11 9.28
C VAL A 603 -11.92 -6.97 8.29
N HIS A 604 -12.49 -7.30 7.13
CA HIS A 604 -12.71 -6.38 6.03
C HIS A 604 -14.19 -6.10 5.86
N LEU A 605 -14.54 -4.84 5.59
CA LEU A 605 -15.91 -4.41 5.36
C LEU A 605 -16.14 -4.19 3.86
N MET A 606 -17.28 -4.67 3.34
CA MET A 606 -17.76 -4.36 1.99
C MET A 606 -19.21 -3.88 2.10
N MET A 607 -19.42 -2.59 1.86
CA MET A 607 -20.74 -1.97 1.93
C MET A 607 -21.34 -1.83 0.54
N VAL A 608 -22.62 -2.16 0.41
CA VAL A 608 -23.47 -1.83 -0.74
C VAL A 608 -24.55 -0.89 -0.23
N ALA A 609 -24.39 0.40 -0.51
CA ALA A 609 -25.25 1.44 0.06
C ALA A 609 -25.29 2.71 -0.79
N ASP A 610 -26.41 3.42 -0.69
CA ASP A 610 -26.59 4.76 -1.24
C ASP A 610 -26.19 5.79 -0.19
N ARG A 611 -25.23 6.65 -0.54
CA ARG A 611 -24.75 7.71 0.36
C ARG A 611 -25.83 8.75 0.68
N GLU A 612 -26.67 9.11 -0.29
CA GLU A 612 -27.72 10.12 -0.10
C GLU A 612 -28.82 9.61 0.83
N GLU A 613 -29.27 8.37 0.61
CA GLU A 613 -30.25 7.69 1.49
C GLU A 613 -29.73 7.57 2.93
N SER A 614 -28.40 7.44 3.07
CA SER A 614 -27.72 7.32 4.35
C SER A 614 -27.47 8.67 5.05
N ALA A 615 -27.62 9.81 4.36
CA ALA A 615 -27.28 11.14 4.89
C ALA A 615 -28.00 11.51 6.20
N GLY A 616 -29.14 10.87 6.49
CA GLY A 616 -29.90 11.03 7.73
C GLY A 616 -29.14 10.67 9.02
N TYR A 617 -28.06 9.87 8.95
CA TYR A 617 -27.19 9.57 10.10
C TYR A 617 -26.14 10.67 10.37
N GLY A 618 -26.14 11.74 9.57
CA GLY A 618 -25.35 12.94 9.82
C GLY A 618 -23.82 12.70 9.75
N PRO A 619 -23.02 13.45 10.55
CA PRO A 619 -21.56 13.46 10.45
C PRO A 619 -20.88 12.13 10.84
N LEU A 620 -21.65 11.15 11.33
CA LEU A 620 -21.11 9.84 11.73
C LEU A 620 -20.74 8.96 10.52
N LEU A 621 -21.34 9.19 9.35
CA LEU A 621 -21.08 8.40 8.14
C LEU A 621 -19.91 8.91 7.31
N ASP A 622 -19.59 10.20 7.36
CA ASP A 622 -18.48 10.74 6.57
C ASP A 622 -17.13 10.10 6.91
N PRO A 623 -16.79 9.82 8.19
CA PRO A 623 -15.58 9.07 8.54
C PRO A 623 -15.59 7.63 8.00
N LEU A 624 -16.73 6.93 8.12
CA LEU A 624 -16.89 5.56 7.60
C LEU A 624 -16.73 5.51 6.08
N TRP A 625 -17.36 6.45 5.37
CA TRP A 625 -17.20 6.59 3.94
C TRP A 625 -15.73 6.84 3.54
N ARG A 626 -15.05 7.75 4.26
CA ARG A 626 -13.65 8.08 3.99
C ARG A 626 -12.68 6.95 4.29
N SER A 627 -13.00 6.03 5.20
CA SER A 627 -12.12 4.88 5.48
C SER A 627 -12.20 3.80 4.40
N LEU A 628 -13.29 3.75 3.63
CA LEU A 628 -13.53 2.75 2.58
C LEU A 628 -13.13 3.23 1.17
N LEU A 629 -12.70 2.31 0.32
CA LEU A 629 -12.46 2.56 -1.10
C LEU A 629 -13.78 2.57 -1.86
N ARG A 630 -14.16 3.72 -2.44
CA ARG A 630 -15.35 3.83 -3.29
C ARG A 630 -15.13 3.09 -4.61
N LEU A 631 -16.14 2.31 -5.00
CA LEU A 631 -16.31 1.67 -6.30
C LEU A 631 -17.74 1.94 -6.79
N THR A 632 -17.97 1.84 -8.09
CA THR A 632 -19.29 2.03 -8.70
C THR A 632 -19.72 0.78 -9.47
N PRO A 633 -21.01 0.43 -9.47
CA PRO A 633 -21.51 -0.74 -10.19
C PRO A 633 -21.78 -0.48 -11.68
N VAL A 634 -21.46 0.74 -12.13
CA VAL A 634 -21.47 1.18 -13.53
C VAL A 634 -20.21 2.01 -13.80
N PRO A 635 -19.79 2.17 -15.07
CA PRO A 635 -18.67 3.05 -15.42
C PRO A 635 -18.84 4.47 -14.86
N ASP A 636 -17.86 4.96 -14.09
CA ASP A 636 -17.88 6.29 -13.45
C ASP A 636 -16.47 6.86 -13.26
N ASP A 637 -16.28 8.16 -13.46
CA ASP A 637 -14.98 8.86 -13.47
C ASP A 637 -14.63 9.52 -12.12
N HIS A 638 -14.39 8.69 -11.11
CA HIS A 638 -14.21 9.18 -9.72
C HIS A 638 -12.87 8.81 -9.08
N LEU A 639 -12.05 7.98 -9.74
CA LEU A 639 -10.75 7.56 -9.21
C LEU A 639 -9.65 8.47 -9.74
N ALA A 640 -8.82 9.02 -8.84
CA ALA A 640 -7.68 9.84 -9.22
C ALA A 640 -6.38 9.02 -9.22
N ASP A 641 -5.53 9.17 -10.23
CA ASP A 641 -4.18 8.57 -10.20
C ASP A 641 -3.22 9.33 -9.27
N PRO A 642 -2.15 8.67 -8.77
CA PRO A 642 -1.22 9.28 -7.82
C PRO A 642 -0.21 10.24 -8.44
N TRP A 643 -0.07 10.29 -9.76
CA TRP A 643 1.01 11.05 -10.42
C TRP A 643 0.55 12.45 -10.82
N VAL A 644 -0.49 12.49 -11.66
CA VAL A 644 -1.03 13.68 -12.31
C VAL A 644 -2.39 14.05 -11.74
N GLY A 645 -3.13 13.08 -11.20
CA GLY A 645 -4.46 13.30 -10.61
C GLY A 645 -5.56 13.38 -11.66
N HIS A 646 -5.43 12.66 -12.78
CA HIS A 646 -6.53 12.51 -13.74
C HIS A 646 -7.67 11.72 -13.10
N ALA A 647 -8.91 12.08 -13.45
CA ALA A 647 -10.07 11.26 -13.16
C ALA A 647 -10.15 10.10 -14.16
N TRP A 648 -10.08 8.88 -13.65
CA TRP A 648 -10.17 7.63 -14.39
C TRP A 648 -11.57 7.07 -14.30
N THR A 649 -12.08 6.62 -15.45
CA THR A 649 -13.32 5.86 -15.51
C THR A 649 -13.05 4.45 -15.00
N TYR A 650 -13.69 4.10 -13.89
CA TYR A 650 -13.68 2.76 -13.32
C TYR A 650 -14.78 1.91 -13.95
N GLU A 651 -14.43 0.75 -14.47
CA GLU A 651 -15.39 -0.27 -14.92
C GLU A 651 -15.42 -1.46 -13.95
N PRO A 652 -16.60 -1.85 -13.44
CA PRO A 652 -16.73 -2.96 -12.51
C PRO A 652 -16.39 -4.33 -13.15
N PRO A 653 -15.96 -5.32 -12.35
CA PRO A 653 -15.51 -6.62 -12.83
C PRO A 653 -16.70 -7.55 -13.09
N LEU A 654 -17.57 -7.20 -14.02
CA LEU A 654 -18.79 -7.94 -14.28
C LEU A 654 -18.49 -9.33 -14.85
N VAL A 655 -19.19 -10.32 -14.32
CA VAL A 655 -19.17 -11.69 -14.88
C VAL A 655 -19.93 -11.65 -16.22
N PRO A 656 -19.38 -12.23 -17.31
CA PRO A 656 -20.06 -12.23 -18.60
C PRO A 656 -21.48 -12.81 -18.50
N PRO A 657 -22.50 -12.18 -19.10
CA PRO A 657 -23.87 -12.67 -19.05
C PRO A 657 -23.98 -14.11 -19.55
N GLY A 658 -24.66 -14.96 -18.76
CA GLY A 658 -24.83 -16.38 -19.06
C GLY A 658 -23.61 -17.27 -18.75
N SER A 659 -22.50 -16.72 -18.26
CA SER A 659 -21.34 -17.50 -17.83
C SER A 659 -21.62 -18.28 -16.55
N GLN A 660 -21.13 -19.52 -16.50
CA GLN A 660 -21.16 -20.37 -15.30
C GLN A 660 -19.87 -20.28 -14.47
N VAL A 661 -18.91 -19.43 -14.86
CA VAL A 661 -17.58 -19.37 -14.23
C VAL A 661 -17.66 -19.16 -12.72
N LEU A 662 -18.53 -18.24 -12.28
CA LEU A 662 -18.72 -17.92 -10.87
C LEU A 662 -19.19 -19.15 -10.09
N GLN A 663 -20.19 -19.86 -10.61
CA GLN A 663 -20.77 -21.05 -9.97
C GLN A 663 -19.75 -22.19 -9.90
N GLN A 664 -18.98 -22.41 -10.97
CA GLN A 664 -17.95 -23.45 -11.04
C GLN A 664 -16.80 -23.18 -10.07
N VAL A 665 -16.32 -21.93 -10.01
CA VAL A 665 -15.25 -21.51 -9.09
C VAL A 665 -15.69 -21.65 -7.64
N LEU A 666 -16.88 -21.14 -7.30
CA LEU A 666 -17.41 -21.25 -5.94
C LEU A 666 -17.64 -22.71 -5.51
N ALA A 667 -18.09 -23.58 -6.42
CA ALA A 667 -18.22 -25.01 -6.14
C ALA A 667 -16.85 -25.67 -5.83
N GLN A 668 -15.79 -25.30 -6.56
CA GLN A 668 -14.44 -25.78 -6.28
C GLN A 668 -13.90 -25.26 -4.93
N VAL A 669 -14.14 -23.98 -4.62
CA VAL A 669 -13.80 -23.39 -3.31
C VAL A 669 -14.52 -24.12 -2.18
N ALA A 670 -15.83 -24.35 -2.31
CA ALA A 670 -16.62 -25.05 -1.31
C ALA A 670 -16.13 -26.49 -1.09
N ALA A 671 -15.84 -27.21 -2.16
CA ALA A 671 -15.28 -28.56 -2.08
C ALA A 671 -13.92 -28.59 -1.35
N ALA A 672 -13.04 -27.63 -1.64
CA ALA A 672 -11.75 -27.51 -0.96
C ALA A 672 -11.90 -27.19 0.53
N ARG A 673 -12.83 -26.29 0.90
CA ARG A 673 -13.12 -25.97 2.31
C ARG A 673 -13.64 -27.18 3.08
N ILE A 674 -14.54 -27.97 2.49
CA ILE A 674 -15.03 -29.21 3.12
C ILE A 674 -13.87 -30.19 3.36
N SER A 675 -12.95 -30.32 2.39
CA SER A 675 -11.78 -31.19 2.56
C SER A 675 -10.79 -30.68 3.60
N TRP A 676 -10.69 -29.37 3.81
CA TRP A 676 -9.83 -28.76 4.82
C TRP A 676 -10.36 -28.94 6.25
N HIS A 677 -11.68 -28.91 6.42
CA HIS A 677 -12.32 -29.09 7.73
C HIS A 677 -12.47 -30.56 8.17
N ARG A 678 -12.19 -31.53 7.28
CA ARG A 678 -12.16 -32.96 7.59
C ARG A 678 -10.75 -33.42 7.94
#